data_AF-A0AAV2CHE9-F1
#
_entry.id   AF-A0AAV2CHE9-F1
#
_cell.length_a   1.000
_cell.length_b   1.000
_cell.length_c   1.000
_cell.angle_alpha   90.00
_cell.angle_beta   90.00
_cell.angle_gamma   90.00
#
_symmetry.space_group_name_H-M   'P 1'
#
loop_
_entity.id
_entity.type
_entity.pdbx_description
1 polymer ?
#
loop_
_entity_poly.entity_id
_entity_poly.type
_entity_poly.pdbx_seq_one_letter_code
_entity_poly.pdbx_strand_id
1 'polypeptide(L)'
;MAAFKHITIGVCTPSPRLIAPSSVPPPPVRPPTRKLSKVSTITCSSSKWAERLLGDFQFFTPSAAAADASSELQRQQHSLYSSTTTATLPPPPVPRPPPPPPLAPPERYVSIPLDFYKVLGAETHFLGDGIRRAYEARVSKPPAYGFSQEALISRRQILQAACETLANFNSRREYNHGLIDDEEDTVLTQVPWDNVPGALCVLQEAGDTELVLEIGETMLKERLAKQFKQDVVLVIALAYVDMSRNAMAFNPPDFIRGCDMLEKALKLLQEEGASSLAPDLQAQIDETLEEITPRYVLELLALPLEDEFRTKREEGLQGVRNILWAVGGGGASPLYSGFTREDFMKEAFLHMTSSEQVDLFVATPPNIPPQNFEVHGVALALVAQAFMGKKPQHVPCADNLFEQLQQSTHSNTLKEREMEFSLGRGLCSLLLGELDDCHAWLGLDQVDSRYRNPAVVEFVQENSSHGDVDYLRGLCKLLETWLTDVVFPRFRDTKDVEFRLNDYYDDPTVLAYLESREGAGRSPLAAATAIVRIGAEALQKVFPLGSQESEEFLEKIVNDNIVTVVIESVGEKLKDVSVKAMCAGVAIGLLALVGLKGMPPRDRFSGQGKIDQATASSSVTSVDSNTEELSRQHASLAEGVVRKWQNVQSQAFGPDHCLGKLTEVLDGRMLKLWTDRAAEIAKLGWVYDCMLLDLTVNSVTMSSDEQHTVLEATINESIALTDAVHPTSGPKTTTYSTRYEISLSDSGWRITDGALLI
;
A
#
# COMPACT_ATOMS: atom_id res chain seq x y z
N MET A 1 32.93 3.02 13.27
CA MET A 1 31.67 2.25 13.08
C MET A 1 31.20 1.46 14.31
N ALA A 2 32.06 0.87 15.15
CA ALA A 2 31.60 0.08 16.31
C ALA A 2 30.90 0.93 17.39
N ALA A 3 31.45 2.11 17.70
CA ALA A 3 31.03 2.96 18.84
C ALA A 3 29.53 3.27 18.93
N PHE A 4 28.87 3.55 17.80
CA PHE A 4 27.45 3.92 17.78
C PHE A 4 26.48 2.74 17.92
N LYS A 5 26.93 1.48 17.73
CA LYS A 5 26.05 0.30 17.78
C LYS A 5 25.44 0.01 19.15
N HIS A 6 26.00 0.59 20.22
CA HIS A 6 25.53 0.42 21.60
C HIS A 6 24.74 1.62 22.13
N ILE A 7 24.53 2.67 21.32
CA ILE A 7 23.74 3.86 21.70
C ILE A 7 22.26 3.68 21.26
N THR A 8 22.00 2.82 20.27
CA THR A 8 20.67 2.61 19.67
C THR A 8 19.72 1.83 20.59
N ILE A 9 18.94 2.53 21.42
CA ILE A 9 17.93 1.88 22.26
C ILE A 9 16.66 1.56 21.45
N GLY A 10 16.46 0.27 21.20
CA GLY A 10 15.15 -0.36 21.44
C GLY A 10 13.98 0.01 20.52
N VAL A 11 14.23 0.46 19.28
CA VAL A 11 13.21 0.44 18.23
C VAL A 11 13.70 -0.42 17.08
N CYS A 12 13.08 -1.59 16.89
CA CYS A 12 13.34 -2.47 15.75
C CYS A 12 12.86 -1.80 14.46
N THR A 13 13.76 -1.17 13.72
CA THR A 13 13.50 -0.60 12.40
C THR A 13 14.02 -1.55 11.31
N PRO A 14 13.16 -2.03 10.39
CA PRO A 14 13.65 -2.59 9.14
C PRO A 14 14.14 -1.44 8.24
N SER A 15 15.43 -1.43 7.90
CA SER A 15 15.96 -0.49 6.89
C SER A 15 15.44 -0.86 5.49
N PRO A 16 15.25 0.15 4.60
CA PRO A 16 16.35 0.45 3.68
C PRO A 16 16.58 1.97 3.39
N ARG A 17 17.86 2.38 3.26
CA ARG A 17 18.31 3.52 2.41
C ARG A 17 18.20 3.03 0.92
N LEU A 18 17.99 3.82 -0.14
CA LEU A 18 18.46 5.17 -0.48
C LEU A 18 17.50 5.87 -1.51
N ILE A 19 17.99 6.86 -2.28
CA ILE A 19 17.30 7.81 -3.20
C ILE A 19 17.41 7.32 -4.66
N ALA A 20 16.38 7.33 -5.55
CA ALA A 20 15.88 8.41 -6.45
C ALA A 20 16.92 9.00 -7.46
N PRO A 21 16.56 9.62 -8.64
CA PRO A 21 15.33 10.40 -8.89
C PRO A 21 14.66 10.33 -10.31
N SER A 22 13.46 10.93 -10.39
CA SER A 22 12.83 11.64 -11.53
C SER A 22 12.58 10.99 -12.90
N SER A 23 11.29 10.90 -13.27
CA SER A 23 10.83 11.24 -14.63
C SER A 23 9.41 11.84 -14.61
N VAL A 24 9.27 13.06 -15.14
CA VAL A 24 7.99 13.79 -15.35
C VAL A 24 7.06 12.97 -16.28
N PRO A 25 5.73 12.94 -16.07
CA PRO A 25 4.90 11.82 -16.54
C PRO A 25 4.52 11.86 -18.02
N PRO A 26 4.18 10.70 -18.63
CA PRO A 26 3.38 10.67 -19.84
C PRO A 26 1.97 11.26 -19.57
N PRO A 27 1.29 11.81 -20.59
CA PRO A 27 -0.05 12.38 -20.42
C PRO A 27 -1.07 11.30 -20.01
N PRO A 28 -2.24 11.70 -19.45
CA PRO A 28 -3.27 10.74 -19.05
C PRO A 28 -3.71 9.88 -20.25
N VAL A 29 -3.29 8.61 -20.23
CA VAL A 29 -3.84 7.58 -21.09
C VAL A 29 -5.29 7.39 -20.65
N ARG A 30 -6.20 8.03 -21.39
CA ARG A 30 -7.61 7.72 -21.27
C ARG A 30 -7.77 6.20 -21.49
N PRO A 31 -8.51 5.46 -20.65
CA PRO A 31 -9.08 4.21 -21.12
C PRO A 31 -9.90 4.51 -22.39
N PRO A 32 -10.10 3.53 -23.29
CA PRO A 32 -10.92 3.75 -24.49
C PRO A 32 -12.28 4.29 -24.05
N THR A 33 -12.53 5.58 -24.29
CA THR A 33 -13.77 6.23 -23.84
C THR A 33 -14.93 5.57 -24.56
N ARG A 34 -15.58 4.62 -23.89
CA ARG A 34 -16.74 3.88 -24.36
C ARG A 34 -17.92 4.85 -24.36
N LYS A 35 -17.91 5.77 -25.33
CA LYS A 35 -18.90 6.82 -25.49
C LYS A 35 -20.25 6.17 -25.81
N LEU A 36 -21.05 5.88 -24.79
CA LEU A 36 -22.49 5.83 -24.98
C LEU A 36 -22.88 7.17 -25.61
N SER A 37 -23.34 7.12 -26.86
CA SER A 37 -23.84 8.29 -27.56
C SER A 37 -24.98 8.89 -26.74
N LYS A 38 -24.99 10.22 -26.60
CA LYS A 38 -26.06 11.00 -25.93
C LYS A 38 -27.42 10.36 -26.11
N VAL A 39 -28.21 10.25 -25.04
CA VAL A 39 -29.62 9.82 -25.08
C VAL A 39 -30.33 10.50 -26.25
N SER A 40 -30.56 9.72 -27.30
CA SER A 40 -31.09 10.14 -28.59
C SER A 40 -31.98 9.01 -29.06
N THR A 41 -33.19 9.32 -29.51
CA THR A 41 -34.21 8.32 -29.85
C THR A 41 -33.87 7.63 -31.18
N ILE A 42 -32.96 6.67 -31.13
CA ILE A 42 -32.48 5.86 -32.26
C ILE A 42 -32.73 4.40 -31.93
N THR A 43 -33.35 3.68 -32.85
CA THR A 43 -33.70 2.27 -32.70
C THR A 43 -32.43 1.40 -32.76
N CYS A 44 -31.79 1.19 -31.62
CA CYS A 44 -30.69 0.22 -31.51
C CYS A 44 -31.26 -1.21 -31.58
N SER A 45 -30.53 -2.14 -32.20
CA SER A 45 -30.85 -3.56 -32.08
C SER A 45 -30.56 -3.99 -30.65
N SER A 46 -31.56 -4.53 -29.95
CA SER A 46 -31.33 -5.15 -28.64
C SER A 46 -30.73 -6.54 -28.80
N SER A 47 -29.90 -6.96 -27.85
CA SER A 47 -29.59 -8.38 -27.69
C SER A 47 -30.88 -9.21 -27.55
N LYS A 48 -30.88 -10.44 -28.09
CA LYS A 48 -32.04 -11.36 -28.05
C LYS A 48 -32.39 -11.87 -26.65
N TRP A 49 -31.65 -11.42 -25.64
CA TRP A 49 -31.84 -11.73 -24.22
C TRP A 49 -32.81 -10.76 -23.56
N ALA A 50 -32.92 -9.52 -24.06
CA ALA A 50 -33.87 -8.53 -23.56
C ALA A 50 -35.34 -8.99 -23.69
N GLU A 51 -35.70 -9.71 -24.76
CA GLU A 51 -37.08 -10.24 -24.94
C GLU A 51 -37.46 -11.29 -23.88
N ARG A 52 -36.50 -12.02 -23.30
CA ARG A 52 -36.78 -12.99 -22.23
C ARG A 52 -37.13 -12.29 -20.91
N LEU A 53 -36.50 -11.15 -20.60
CA LEU A 53 -36.91 -10.31 -19.48
C LEU A 53 -38.35 -9.80 -19.67
N LEU A 54 -38.69 -9.33 -20.87
CA LEU A 54 -40.02 -8.76 -21.18
C LEU A 54 -41.19 -9.74 -21.01
N GLY A 55 -40.95 -11.06 -21.13
CA GLY A 55 -41.99 -12.08 -21.01
C GLY A 55 -42.66 -12.13 -19.64
N ASP A 56 -41.89 -11.98 -18.55
CA ASP A 56 -42.37 -12.22 -17.18
C ASP A 56 -43.02 -11.00 -16.51
N PHE A 57 -43.01 -9.83 -17.14
CA PHE A 57 -43.66 -8.63 -16.60
C PHE A 57 -45.19 -8.59 -16.79
N GLN A 58 -45.78 -9.56 -17.51
CA GLN A 58 -47.23 -9.58 -17.81
C GLN A 58 -48.05 -10.51 -16.91
N PHE A 59 -47.97 -10.33 -15.59
CA PHE A 59 -48.96 -10.89 -14.65
C PHE A 59 -49.91 -9.80 -14.14
N PHE A 60 -51.19 -9.95 -14.46
CA PHE A 60 -52.23 -8.93 -14.29
C PHE A 60 -52.54 -8.61 -12.82
N THR A 61 -52.74 -7.32 -12.54
CA THR A 61 -53.40 -6.85 -11.32
C THR A 61 -54.85 -7.37 -11.27
N PRO A 62 -55.30 -8.02 -10.17
CA PRO A 62 -56.68 -8.51 -10.07
C PRO A 62 -57.70 -7.36 -9.98
N SER A 63 -58.36 -7.03 -11.09
CA SER A 63 -59.47 -6.09 -11.11
C SER A 63 -60.71 -6.72 -10.49
N ALA A 64 -61.19 -6.16 -9.38
CA ALA A 64 -62.32 -6.71 -8.62
C ALA A 64 -63.69 -6.28 -9.20
N ALA A 65 -64.35 -7.16 -9.96
CA ALA A 65 -65.75 -7.03 -10.34
C ALA A 65 -66.41 -8.40 -10.61
N ALA A 66 -67.56 -8.67 -9.97
CA ALA A 66 -68.44 -9.85 -10.12
C ALA A 66 -67.74 -11.24 -9.98
N ALA A 67 -67.82 -11.99 -8.87
CA ALA A 67 -68.99 -12.48 -8.12
C ALA A 67 -69.95 -13.37 -8.94
N ASP A 68 -70.05 -14.66 -8.58
CA ASP A 68 -71.23 -15.17 -7.85
C ASP A 68 -70.96 -16.53 -7.14
N ALA A 69 -71.95 -16.99 -6.35
CA ALA A 69 -72.20 -18.35 -5.85
C ALA A 69 -71.27 -18.98 -4.77
N SER A 70 -71.72 -18.84 -3.50
CA SER A 70 -71.91 -19.92 -2.49
C SER A 70 -70.74 -20.87 -2.11
N SER A 71 -70.44 -21.15 -0.82
CA SER A 71 -71.42 -21.45 0.23
C SER A 71 -70.85 -21.51 1.68
N GLU A 72 -71.76 -21.46 2.66
CA GLU A 72 -71.70 -21.96 4.05
C GLU A 72 -70.79 -21.37 5.16
N LEU A 73 -71.48 -20.66 6.07
CA LEU A 73 -71.46 -20.78 7.55
C LEU A 73 -70.33 -20.18 8.46
N GLN A 74 -70.66 -18.99 9.02
CA GLN A 74 -71.15 -18.86 10.42
C GLN A 74 -70.18 -18.69 11.62
N ARG A 75 -69.86 -17.43 11.97
CA ARG A 75 -70.26 -16.71 13.21
C ARG A 75 -69.67 -15.28 13.21
N GLN A 76 -70.49 -14.23 13.37
CA GLN A 76 -70.74 -13.49 14.63
C GLN A 76 -69.44 -12.97 15.30
N GLN A 77 -69.30 -11.68 15.64
CA GLN A 77 -70.34 -10.87 16.32
C GLN A 77 -70.23 -9.33 16.07
N HIS A 78 -71.39 -8.67 16.23
CA HIS A 78 -71.74 -7.23 16.46
C HIS A 78 -70.64 -6.21 16.87
N SER A 79 -70.79 -4.87 16.73
CA SER A 79 -71.93 -3.97 16.42
C SER A 79 -71.38 -2.62 15.87
N LEU A 80 -72.09 -1.68 15.22
CA LEU A 80 -73.24 -0.90 15.72
C LEU A 80 -74.10 -0.26 14.59
N TYR A 81 -75.34 0.06 14.96
CA TYR A 81 -76.32 0.96 14.31
C TYR A 81 -75.82 2.42 14.22
N SER A 82 -76.41 3.38 13.49
CA SER A 82 -77.36 3.44 12.35
C SER A 82 -77.75 4.92 12.15
N SER A 83 -78.17 5.36 10.95
CA SER A 83 -79.27 6.34 10.78
C SER A 83 -79.64 6.57 9.31
N THR A 84 -80.93 6.73 9.04
CA THR A 84 -81.52 7.00 7.72
C THR A 84 -82.04 8.44 7.62
N THR A 85 -82.11 9.00 6.40
CA THR A 85 -83.23 9.88 6.00
C THR A 85 -83.34 9.96 4.48
N THR A 86 -84.53 10.31 3.98
CA THR A 86 -84.91 10.20 2.56
C THR A 86 -85.39 11.55 2.00
N ALA A 87 -85.00 11.88 0.76
CA ALA A 87 -85.56 12.95 -0.06
C ALA A 87 -85.57 12.54 -1.55
N THR A 88 -86.36 13.21 -2.40
CA THR A 88 -86.90 12.56 -3.63
C THR A 88 -86.82 13.43 -4.90
N LEU A 89 -86.68 12.76 -6.06
CA LEU A 89 -86.79 13.27 -7.46
C LEU A 89 -85.60 14.13 -7.95
N PRO A 90 -85.34 14.28 -9.28
CA PRO A 90 -86.14 13.89 -10.46
C PRO A 90 -85.40 12.86 -11.39
N PRO A 91 -85.83 12.56 -12.66
CA PRO A 91 -85.35 11.38 -13.41
C PRO A 91 -84.04 11.60 -14.19
N PRO A 92 -83.34 10.51 -14.59
CA PRO A 92 -82.03 10.58 -15.24
C PRO A 92 -82.08 10.93 -16.74
N PRO A 93 -81.11 11.70 -17.27
CA PRO A 93 -80.87 11.83 -18.71
C PRO A 93 -80.16 10.59 -19.29
N VAL A 94 -80.25 10.42 -20.61
CA VAL A 94 -79.70 9.27 -21.37
C VAL A 94 -78.16 9.18 -21.22
N PRO A 95 -77.56 7.98 -21.07
CA PRO A 95 -76.11 7.83 -20.96
C PRO A 95 -75.36 8.31 -22.20
N ARG A 96 -74.24 9.02 -21.98
CA ARG A 96 -73.16 9.10 -22.98
C ARG A 96 -72.24 7.88 -22.84
N PRO A 97 -71.63 7.38 -23.92
CA PRO A 97 -70.63 6.33 -23.83
C PRO A 97 -69.42 6.83 -23.00
N PRO A 98 -68.72 5.94 -22.28
CA PRO A 98 -67.51 6.32 -21.55
C PRO A 98 -66.41 6.77 -22.53
N PRO A 99 -65.49 7.67 -22.10
CA PRO A 99 -64.28 7.94 -22.86
C PRO A 99 -63.41 6.67 -22.94
N PRO A 100 -62.57 6.51 -23.98
CA PRO A 100 -61.59 5.43 -24.04
C PRO A 100 -60.64 5.49 -22.83
N PRO A 101 -60.09 4.35 -22.39
CA PRO A 101 -59.11 4.34 -21.31
C PRO A 101 -57.89 5.19 -21.68
N PRO A 102 -57.20 5.81 -20.70
CA PRO A 102 -55.95 6.52 -20.97
C PRO A 102 -54.95 5.58 -21.63
N LEU A 103 -54.33 6.05 -22.72
CA LEU A 103 -53.15 5.39 -23.27
C LEU A 103 -52.07 5.38 -22.18
N ALA A 104 -51.47 4.22 -21.92
CA ALA A 104 -50.33 4.12 -21.03
C ALA A 104 -49.20 5.02 -21.54
N PRO A 105 -48.41 5.66 -20.66
CA PRO A 105 -47.22 6.38 -21.09
C PRO A 105 -46.27 5.41 -21.81
N PRO A 106 -45.53 5.85 -22.84
CA PRO A 106 -44.61 4.98 -23.56
C PRO A 106 -43.54 4.47 -22.60
N GLU A 107 -43.35 3.14 -22.58
CA GLU A 107 -42.33 2.48 -21.77
C GLU A 107 -40.94 3.03 -22.13
N ARG A 108 -40.29 3.65 -21.15
CA ARG A 108 -38.91 4.12 -21.27
C ARG A 108 -37.97 2.97 -20.97
N TYR A 109 -36.91 2.84 -21.77
CA TYR A 109 -35.88 1.82 -21.61
C TYR A 109 -34.51 2.44 -21.40
N VAL A 110 -33.62 1.72 -20.71
CA VAL A 110 -32.20 2.04 -20.55
C VAL A 110 -31.38 0.82 -20.94
N SER A 111 -30.39 1.00 -21.81
CA SER A 111 -29.47 -0.05 -22.20
C SER A 111 -28.37 -0.19 -21.14
N ILE A 112 -28.34 -1.32 -20.43
CA ILE A 112 -27.41 -1.59 -19.33
C ILE A 112 -26.66 -2.89 -19.65
N PRO A 113 -25.32 -2.92 -19.64
CA PRO A 113 -24.58 -4.16 -19.82
C PRO A 113 -24.70 -5.02 -18.56
N LEU A 114 -25.27 -6.22 -18.71
CA LEU A 114 -25.50 -7.20 -17.64
C LEU A 114 -24.92 -8.56 -18.07
N ASP A 115 -23.74 -8.90 -17.53
CA ASP A 115 -23.21 -10.26 -17.65
C ASP A 115 -23.95 -11.18 -16.65
N PHE A 116 -24.67 -12.16 -17.20
CA PHE A 116 -25.48 -13.10 -16.42
C PHE A 116 -24.64 -14.03 -15.53
N TYR A 117 -23.36 -14.27 -15.86
CA TYR A 117 -22.44 -15.02 -15.00
C TYR A 117 -22.05 -14.19 -13.78
N LYS A 118 -21.53 -12.96 -13.98
CA LYS A 118 -21.22 -12.01 -12.89
C LYS A 118 -22.40 -11.73 -11.97
N VAL A 119 -23.56 -11.40 -12.56
CA VAL A 119 -24.80 -11.06 -11.84
C VAL A 119 -25.26 -12.21 -10.94
N LEU A 120 -25.16 -13.47 -11.38
CA LEU A 120 -25.43 -14.63 -10.53
C LEU A 120 -24.31 -14.95 -9.53
N GLY A 121 -23.08 -14.46 -9.73
CA GLY A 121 -21.90 -14.98 -9.04
C GLY A 121 -21.60 -16.43 -9.44
N ALA A 122 -21.79 -16.76 -10.72
CA ALA A 122 -21.62 -18.09 -11.28
C ALA A 122 -20.50 -18.10 -12.33
N GLU A 123 -19.71 -19.18 -12.39
CA GLU A 123 -18.68 -19.30 -13.42
C GLU A 123 -19.18 -19.93 -14.73
N THR A 124 -18.48 -19.63 -15.82
CA THR A 124 -18.74 -20.20 -17.16
C THR A 124 -18.67 -21.74 -17.18
N HIS A 125 -17.95 -22.35 -16.23
CA HIS A 125 -17.81 -23.80 -16.08
C HIS A 125 -18.96 -24.47 -15.28
N PHE A 126 -19.79 -23.72 -14.54
CA PHE A 126 -20.83 -24.29 -13.67
C PHE A 126 -21.93 -25.00 -14.48
N LEU A 127 -22.22 -26.28 -14.22
CA LEU A 127 -23.37 -26.97 -14.80
C LEU A 127 -24.71 -26.32 -14.37
N GLY A 128 -25.84 -26.69 -15.00
CA GLY A 128 -27.14 -26.07 -14.74
C GLY A 128 -27.59 -26.09 -13.27
N ASP A 129 -27.24 -27.14 -12.52
CA ASP A 129 -27.51 -27.24 -11.08
C ASP A 129 -26.53 -26.42 -10.22
N GLY A 130 -25.38 -26.00 -10.77
CA GLY A 130 -24.52 -24.96 -10.22
C GLY A 130 -25.11 -23.57 -10.43
N ILE A 131 -25.63 -23.28 -11.63
CA ILE A 131 -26.33 -22.02 -11.95
C ILE A 131 -27.53 -21.81 -11.02
N ARG A 132 -28.39 -22.82 -10.82
CA ARG A 132 -29.55 -22.69 -9.91
C ARG A 132 -29.12 -22.47 -8.46
N ARG A 133 -28.06 -23.13 -7.97
CA ARG A 133 -27.50 -22.88 -6.62
C ARG A 133 -26.91 -21.47 -6.47
N ALA A 134 -26.27 -20.92 -7.50
CA ALA A 134 -25.79 -19.53 -7.48
C ALA A 134 -26.95 -18.52 -7.41
N TYR A 135 -28.00 -18.75 -8.21
CA TYR A 135 -29.25 -18.00 -8.13
C TYR A 135 -29.92 -18.09 -6.74
N GLU A 136 -30.06 -19.30 -6.17
CA GLU A 136 -30.60 -19.50 -4.83
C GLU A 136 -29.76 -18.80 -3.75
N ALA A 137 -28.43 -18.79 -3.89
CA ALA A 137 -27.52 -18.06 -3.00
C ALA A 137 -27.71 -16.52 -3.11
N ARG A 138 -27.88 -15.98 -4.33
CA ARG A 138 -28.18 -14.55 -4.57
C ARG A 138 -29.58 -14.15 -4.09
N VAL A 139 -30.58 -15.03 -4.20
CA VAL A 139 -31.96 -14.73 -3.77
C VAL A 139 -32.13 -14.88 -2.25
N SER A 140 -31.44 -15.83 -1.62
CA SER A 140 -31.46 -16.01 -0.15
C SER A 140 -30.73 -14.90 0.62
N LYS A 141 -29.87 -14.12 -0.06
CA LYS A 141 -29.21 -12.92 0.47
C LYS A 141 -29.72 -11.66 -0.24
N PRO A 142 -30.86 -11.08 0.18
CA PRO A 142 -31.26 -9.75 -0.30
C PRO A 142 -30.32 -8.65 0.22
N PRO A 143 -30.27 -7.47 -0.43
CA PRO A 143 -29.59 -6.29 0.09
C PRO A 143 -30.04 -5.96 1.52
N ALA A 144 -29.07 -5.66 2.39
CA ALA A 144 -29.33 -5.42 3.81
C ALA A 144 -29.97 -4.05 4.11
N TYR A 145 -29.81 -3.09 3.20
CA TYR A 145 -30.19 -1.69 3.39
C TYR A 145 -31.53 -1.36 2.70
N GLY A 146 -32.16 -0.24 3.08
CA GLY A 146 -33.57 0.06 2.84
C GLY A 146 -34.01 0.39 1.40
N PHE A 147 -33.78 -0.52 0.46
CA PHE A 147 -34.36 -0.48 -0.89
C PHE A 147 -35.89 -0.65 -0.88
N SER A 148 -36.55 -0.11 -1.89
CA SER A 148 -37.98 -0.31 -2.17
C SER A 148 -38.32 -1.77 -2.52
N GLN A 149 -39.59 -2.15 -2.34
CA GLN A 149 -40.03 -3.50 -2.74
C GLN A 149 -39.99 -3.65 -4.25
N GLU A 150 -40.24 -2.57 -4.97
CA GLU A 150 -40.17 -2.45 -6.42
C GLU A 150 -38.74 -2.73 -6.93
N ALA A 151 -37.70 -2.13 -6.31
CA ALA A 151 -36.31 -2.42 -6.64
C ALA A 151 -35.91 -3.87 -6.32
N LEU A 152 -36.37 -4.42 -5.19
CA LEU A 152 -36.11 -5.80 -4.78
C LEU A 152 -36.82 -6.85 -5.67
N ILE A 153 -38.00 -6.51 -6.22
CA ILE A 153 -38.72 -7.32 -7.20
C ILE A 153 -37.97 -7.31 -8.54
N SER A 154 -37.58 -6.13 -9.05
CA SER A 154 -36.76 -6.01 -10.26
C SER A 154 -35.45 -6.80 -10.16
N ARG A 155 -34.70 -6.63 -9.06
CA ARG A 155 -33.46 -7.39 -8.76
C ARG A 155 -33.69 -8.90 -8.91
N ARG A 156 -34.80 -9.42 -8.36
CA ARG A 156 -35.13 -10.85 -8.44
C ARG A 156 -35.45 -11.30 -9.86
N GLN A 157 -36.20 -10.50 -10.63
CA GLN A 157 -36.55 -10.84 -12.02
C GLN A 157 -35.32 -10.87 -12.92
N ILE A 158 -34.37 -9.95 -12.73
CA ILE A 158 -33.09 -9.95 -13.47
C ILE A 158 -32.25 -11.18 -13.11
N LEU A 159 -32.13 -11.53 -11.82
CA LEU A 159 -31.48 -12.76 -11.36
C LEU A 159 -32.16 -14.02 -11.93
N GLN A 160 -33.50 -14.04 -12.03
CA GLN A 160 -34.25 -15.16 -12.57
C GLN A 160 -34.00 -15.34 -14.08
N ALA A 161 -34.09 -14.28 -14.88
CA ALA A 161 -33.84 -14.34 -16.32
C ALA A 161 -32.40 -14.76 -16.66
N ALA A 162 -31.42 -14.32 -15.86
CA ALA A 162 -30.04 -14.80 -15.93
C ALA A 162 -29.93 -16.31 -15.62
N CYS A 163 -30.59 -16.77 -14.55
CA CYS A 163 -30.63 -18.17 -14.15
C CYS A 163 -31.26 -19.07 -15.24
N GLU A 164 -32.42 -18.69 -15.77
CA GLU A 164 -33.11 -19.45 -16.82
C GLU A 164 -32.34 -19.48 -18.15
N THR A 165 -31.66 -18.39 -18.49
CA THR A 165 -30.76 -18.32 -19.65
C THR A 165 -29.57 -19.27 -19.50
N LEU A 166 -28.90 -19.26 -18.34
CA LEU A 166 -27.66 -20.03 -18.12
C LEU A 166 -27.89 -21.49 -17.70
N ALA A 167 -29.06 -21.83 -17.18
CA ALA A 167 -29.43 -23.21 -16.83
C ALA A 167 -30.02 -23.99 -18.03
N ASN A 168 -30.54 -23.31 -19.06
CA ASN A 168 -30.99 -23.95 -20.30
C ASN A 168 -29.82 -24.12 -21.28
N PHE A 169 -29.53 -25.37 -21.67
CA PHE A 169 -28.39 -25.70 -22.54
C PHE A 169 -28.36 -24.94 -23.88
N ASN A 170 -29.52 -24.75 -24.53
CA ASN A 170 -29.58 -24.06 -25.82
C ASN A 170 -29.38 -22.56 -25.63
N SER A 171 -30.13 -21.94 -24.70
CA SER A 171 -29.99 -20.51 -24.36
C SER A 171 -28.55 -20.17 -23.96
N ARG A 172 -27.95 -20.96 -23.07
CA ARG A 172 -26.57 -20.77 -22.61
C ARG A 172 -25.56 -20.90 -23.75
N ARG A 173 -25.75 -21.86 -24.67
CA ARG A 173 -24.86 -22.02 -25.83
C ARG A 173 -24.92 -20.79 -26.75
N GLU A 174 -26.11 -20.26 -26.99
CA GLU A 174 -26.30 -19.02 -27.76
C GLU A 174 -25.66 -17.81 -27.04
N TYR A 175 -25.87 -17.68 -25.72
CA TYR A 175 -25.28 -16.60 -24.91
C TYR A 175 -23.74 -16.68 -24.91
N ASN A 176 -23.16 -17.85 -24.66
CA ASN A 176 -21.72 -18.07 -24.68
C ASN A 176 -21.09 -17.83 -26.06
N HIS A 177 -21.82 -18.08 -27.15
CA HIS A 177 -21.35 -17.76 -28.50
C HIS A 177 -21.36 -16.25 -28.74
N GLY A 178 -22.41 -15.55 -28.29
CA GLY A 178 -22.47 -14.09 -28.32
C GLY A 178 -21.30 -13.45 -27.56
N LEU A 179 -20.98 -13.93 -26.35
CA LEU A 179 -19.84 -13.45 -25.56
C LEU A 179 -18.46 -13.64 -26.24
N ILE A 180 -18.36 -14.49 -27.27
CA ILE A 180 -17.13 -14.70 -28.06
C ILE A 180 -17.13 -13.84 -29.32
N ASP A 181 -18.30 -13.64 -29.94
CA ASP A 181 -18.46 -12.92 -31.21
C ASP A 181 -18.53 -11.39 -31.01
N ASP A 182 -19.35 -10.94 -30.05
CA ASP A 182 -19.53 -9.54 -29.64
C ASP A 182 -19.97 -9.51 -28.16
N GLU A 183 -19.00 -9.49 -27.25
CA GLU A 183 -19.23 -9.37 -25.80
C GLU A 183 -20.02 -8.09 -25.47
N GLU A 184 -19.72 -6.98 -26.15
CA GLU A 184 -20.25 -5.66 -25.87
C GLU A 184 -21.76 -5.55 -26.13
N ASP A 185 -22.26 -6.11 -27.23
CA ASP A 185 -23.69 -6.19 -27.55
C ASP A 185 -24.39 -7.33 -26.78
N THR A 186 -23.71 -8.46 -26.57
CA THR A 186 -24.33 -9.65 -25.94
C THR A 186 -24.75 -9.40 -24.49
N VAL A 187 -23.95 -8.66 -23.71
CA VAL A 187 -24.35 -8.25 -22.35
C VAL A 187 -25.38 -7.12 -22.36
N LEU A 188 -25.51 -6.37 -23.46
CA LEU A 188 -26.32 -5.15 -23.51
C LEU A 188 -27.82 -5.49 -23.42
N THR A 189 -28.41 -5.16 -22.28
CA THR A 189 -29.78 -5.51 -21.92
C THR A 189 -30.65 -4.25 -21.90
N GLN A 190 -31.81 -4.29 -22.56
CA GLN A 190 -32.79 -3.19 -22.47
C GLN A 190 -33.64 -3.36 -21.21
N VAL A 191 -33.31 -2.59 -20.18
CA VAL A 191 -34.01 -2.61 -18.89
C VAL A 191 -35.15 -1.59 -18.91
N PRO A 192 -36.41 -1.97 -18.60
CA PRO A 192 -37.50 -1.01 -18.40
C PRO A 192 -37.14 0.00 -17.31
N TRP A 193 -37.51 1.27 -17.49
CA TRP A 193 -37.08 2.38 -16.63
C TRP A 193 -37.32 2.11 -15.14
N ASP A 194 -38.51 1.67 -14.78
CA ASP A 194 -38.91 1.40 -13.39
C ASP A 194 -38.10 0.26 -12.74
N ASN A 195 -37.49 -0.61 -13.54
CA ASN A 195 -36.64 -1.72 -13.10
C ASN A 195 -35.17 -1.32 -12.91
N VAL A 196 -34.72 -0.17 -13.43
CA VAL A 196 -33.29 0.23 -13.42
C VAL A 196 -32.65 0.22 -12.02
N PRO A 197 -33.29 0.62 -10.91
CA PRO A 197 -32.67 0.53 -9.60
C PRO A 197 -32.32 -0.91 -9.18
N GLY A 198 -33.14 -1.90 -9.58
CA GLY A 198 -32.84 -3.33 -9.39
C GLY A 198 -31.69 -3.83 -10.29
N ALA A 199 -31.54 -3.26 -11.49
CA ALA A 199 -30.41 -3.55 -12.37
C ALA A 199 -29.08 -2.97 -11.84
N LEU A 200 -29.09 -1.75 -11.32
CA LEU A 200 -27.94 -1.17 -10.64
C LEU A 200 -27.59 -1.94 -9.37
N CYS A 201 -28.60 -2.43 -8.63
CA CYS A 201 -28.39 -3.26 -7.44
C CYS A 201 -27.66 -4.57 -7.76
N VAL A 202 -28.03 -5.31 -8.82
CA VAL A 202 -27.28 -6.52 -9.21
C VAL A 202 -25.87 -6.23 -9.73
N LEU A 203 -25.63 -5.04 -10.30
CA LEU A 203 -24.29 -4.62 -10.74
C LEU A 203 -23.36 -4.26 -9.57
N GLN A 204 -23.86 -3.54 -8.57
CA GLN A 204 -23.11 -3.28 -7.33
C GLN A 204 -22.80 -4.60 -6.62
N GLU A 205 -23.78 -5.50 -6.54
CA GLU A 205 -23.59 -6.86 -6.04
C GLU A 205 -22.65 -7.76 -6.87
N ALA A 206 -22.40 -7.42 -8.13
CA ALA A 206 -21.43 -8.08 -9.00
C ALA A 206 -20.02 -7.47 -8.91
N GLY A 207 -19.87 -6.32 -8.23
CA GLY A 207 -18.60 -5.59 -8.11
C GLY A 207 -18.32 -4.61 -9.26
N ASP A 208 -19.22 -4.43 -10.22
CA ASP A 208 -19.07 -3.50 -11.36
C ASP A 208 -19.37 -2.04 -10.93
N THR A 209 -18.70 -1.56 -9.87
CA THR A 209 -19.01 -0.30 -9.16
C THR A 209 -18.89 0.95 -10.03
N GLU A 210 -17.88 1.03 -10.90
CA GLU A 210 -17.65 2.21 -11.77
C GLU A 210 -18.84 2.44 -12.73
N LEU A 211 -19.43 1.37 -13.24
CA LEU A 211 -20.62 1.40 -14.10
C LEU A 211 -21.88 1.85 -13.33
N VAL A 212 -22.01 1.42 -12.07
CA VAL A 212 -23.09 1.86 -11.18
C VAL A 212 -23.00 3.37 -10.93
N LEU A 213 -21.79 3.90 -10.73
CA LEU A 213 -21.56 5.35 -10.61
C LEU A 213 -21.88 6.07 -11.93
N GLU A 214 -21.37 5.63 -13.09
CA GLU A 214 -21.59 6.29 -14.38
C GLU A 214 -23.10 6.43 -14.70
N ILE A 215 -23.84 5.33 -14.58
CA ILE A 215 -25.29 5.32 -14.85
C ILE A 215 -26.02 6.10 -13.75
N GLY A 216 -25.75 5.81 -12.48
CA GLY A 216 -26.44 6.38 -11.33
C GLY A 216 -26.29 7.90 -11.24
N GLU A 217 -25.06 8.42 -11.33
CA GLU A 217 -24.83 9.87 -11.35
C GLU A 217 -25.44 10.54 -12.58
N THR A 218 -25.57 9.84 -13.70
CA THR A 218 -26.28 10.35 -14.88
C THR A 218 -27.78 10.43 -14.65
N MET A 219 -28.37 9.47 -13.94
CA MET A 219 -29.80 9.47 -13.57
C MET A 219 -30.15 10.51 -12.51
N LEU A 220 -29.27 10.78 -11.52
CA LEU A 220 -29.52 11.81 -10.50
C LEU A 220 -29.59 13.24 -11.06
N LYS A 221 -29.12 13.47 -12.30
CA LYS A 221 -29.28 14.74 -13.02
C LYS A 221 -30.71 14.93 -13.56
N GLU A 222 -31.56 13.89 -13.54
CA GLU A 222 -32.96 13.96 -13.94
C GLU A 222 -33.92 14.11 -12.75
N ARG A 223 -35.17 14.55 -13.01
CA ARG A 223 -36.20 14.64 -11.97
C ARG A 223 -36.85 13.27 -11.71
N LEU A 224 -36.22 12.50 -10.83
CA LEU A 224 -36.69 11.17 -10.40
C LEU A 224 -37.90 11.23 -9.44
N ALA A 225 -38.66 10.13 -9.36
CA ALA A 225 -39.66 9.91 -8.31
C ALA A 225 -38.97 9.63 -6.95
N LYS A 226 -39.64 9.88 -5.82
CA LYS A 226 -38.98 9.87 -4.49
C LYS A 226 -38.32 8.52 -4.17
N GLN A 227 -39.09 7.43 -4.17
CA GLN A 227 -38.61 6.08 -3.86
C GLN A 227 -37.48 5.67 -4.82
N PHE A 228 -37.74 5.81 -6.12
CA PHE A 228 -36.77 5.55 -7.18
C PHE A 228 -35.44 6.31 -6.99
N LYS A 229 -35.49 7.59 -6.58
CA LYS A 229 -34.30 8.37 -6.24
C LYS A 229 -33.58 7.81 -5.02
N GLN A 230 -34.32 7.40 -3.98
CA GLN A 230 -33.73 6.80 -2.77
C GLN A 230 -33.00 5.49 -3.09
N ASP A 231 -33.57 4.64 -3.96
CA ASP A 231 -32.91 3.40 -4.41
C ASP A 231 -31.63 3.68 -5.21
N VAL A 232 -31.67 4.66 -6.13
CA VAL A 232 -30.50 5.09 -6.91
C VAL A 232 -29.43 5.72 -6.03
N VAL A 233 -29.79 6.58 -5.07
CA VAL A 233 -28.86 7.13 -4.07
C VAL A 233 -28.22 6.03 -3.23
N LEU A 234 -29.01 5.05 -2.77
CA LEU A 234 -28.51 3.97 -1.92
C LEU A 234 -27.50 3.07 -2.65
N VAL A 235 -27.76 2.70 -3.90
CA VAL A 235 -26.82 1.84 -4.66
C VAL A 235 -25.54 2.58 -5.08
N ILE A 236 -25.61 3.89 -5.36
CA ILE A 236 -24.42 4.72 -5.60
C ILE A 236 -23.59 4.84 -4.32
N ALA A 237 -24.22 5.06 -3.16
CA ALA A 237 -23.52 5.11 -1.87
C ALA A 237 -22.83 3.78 -1.54
N LEU A 238 -23.48 2.63 -1.80
CA LEU A 238 -22.88 1.31 -1.64
C LEU A 238 -21.70 1.09 -2.60
N ALA A 239 -21.80 1.50 -3.86
CA ALA A 239 -20.69 1.45 -4.81
C ALA A 239 -19.49 2.30 -4.37
N TYR A 240 -19.73 3.48 -3.78
CA TYR A 240 -18.66 4.29 -3.16
C TYR A 240 -18.03 3.59 -1.93
N VAL A 241 -18.82 2.96 -1.06
CA VAL A 241 -18.31 2.16 0.07
C VAL A 241 -17.45 0.99 -0.41
N ASP A 242 -17.85 0.28 -1.48
CA ASP A 242 -17.06 -0.80 -2.05
C ASP A 242 -15.78 -0.30 -2.73
N MET A 243 -15.80 0.87 -3.38
CA MET A 243 -14.57 1.51 -3.88
C MET A 243 -13.62 1.93 -2.75
N SER A 244 -14.14 2.33 -1.59
CA SER A 244 -13.32 2.59 -0.38
C SER A 244 -12.65 1.31 0.13
N ARG A 245 -13.43 0.22 0.29
CA ARG A 245 -12.92 -1.10 0.68
C ARG A 245 -11.80 -1.57 -0.26
N ASN A 246 -11.99 -1.42 -1.56
CA ASN A 246 -11.00 -1.78 -2.57
C ASN A 246 -9.73 -0.92 -2.49
N ALA A 247 -9.85 0.39 -2.22
CA ALA A 247 -8.70 1.28 -2.03
C ALA A 247 -7.86 0.90 -0.80
N MET A 248 -8.53 0.58 0.31
CA MET A 248 -7.86 0.15 1.56
C MET A 248 -7.35 -1.31 1.52
N ALA A 249 -7.70 -2.08 0.48
CA ALA A 249 -7.22 -3.44 0.25
C ALA A 249 -5.96 -3.53 -0.65
N PHE A 250 -5.48 -2.39 -1.18
CA PHE A 250 -4.19 -2.35 -1.90
C PHE A 250 -3.00 -2.57 -0.95
N ASN A 251 -1.82 -2.78 -1.55
CA ASN A 251 -0.55 -2.90 -0.82
C ASN A 251 0.54 -2.03 -1.50
N PRO A 252 0.88 -0.85 -0.93
CA PRO A 252 0.31 -0.25 0.28
C PRO A 252 -1.18 0.13 0.11
N PRO A 253 -1.97 0.19 1.20
CA PRO A 253 -3.33 0.73 1.15
C PRO A 253 -3.36 2.21 0.74
N ASP A 254 -4.49 2.64 0.18
CA ASP A 254 -4.79 4.03 -0.18
C ASP A 254 -5.95 4.54 0.71
N PHE A 255 -5.61 5.03 1.91
CA PHE A 255 -6.58 5.58 2.87
C PHE A 255 -7.06 6.97 2.45
N ILE A 256 -6.29 7.74 1.68
CA ILE A 256 -6.74 9.03 1.15
C ILE A 256 -7.94 8.82 0.21
N ARG A 257 -7.84 7.90 -0.75
CA ARG A 257 -8.97 7.50 -1.59
C ARG A 257 -10.06 6.78 -0.79
N GLY A 258 -9.67 6.01 0.22
CA GLY A 258 -10.59 5.36 1.17
C GLY A 258 -11.56 6.35 1.81
N CYS A 259 -11.04 7.42 2.41
CA CYS A 259 -11.82 8.54 2.96
C CYS A 259 -12.60 9.29 1.87
N ASP A 260 -11.95 9.70 0.77
CA ASP A 260 -12.59 10.44 -0.34
C ASP A 260 -13.86 9.74 -0.88
N MET A 261 -13.93 8.41 -0.86
CA MET A 261 -15.13 7.66 -1.29
C MET A 261 -16.18 7.56 -0.18
N LEU A 262 -15.79 7.36 1.08
CA LEU A 262 -16.72 7.28 2.22
C LEU A 262 -17.41 8.61 2.49
N GLU A 263 -16.70 9.73 2.43
CA GLU A 263 -17.29 11.07 2.55
C GLU A 263 -18.31 11.34 1.43
N LYS A 264 -18.05 10.88 0.21
CA LYS A 264 -19.02 10.97 -0.90
C LYS A 264 -20.26 10.14 -0.66
N ALA A 265 -20.11 8.90 -0.16
CA ALA A 265 -21.24 8.04 0.20
C ALA A 265 -22.11 8.68 1.29
N LEU A 266 -21.49 9.14 2.38
CA LEU A 266 -22.16 9.80 3.50
C LEU A 266 -22.88 11.08 3.04
N LYS A 267 -22.18 11.96 2.33
CA LYS A 267 -22.74 13.20 1.79
C LYS A 267 -23.93 12.96 0.86
N LEU A 268 -23.85 11.96 -0.02
CA LEU A 268 -24.94 11.61 -0.92
C LEU A 268 -26.18 11.10 -0.16
N LEU A 269 -25.99 10.27 0.87
CA LEU A 269 -27.07 9.79 1.75
C LEU A 269 -27.73 10.92 2.56
N GLN A 270 -26.97 11.98 2.90
CA GLN A 270 -27.45 13.13 3.67
C GLN A 270 -28.10 14.24 2.81
N GLU A 271 -27.52 14.59 1.66
CA GLU A 271 -27.98 15.70 0.80
C GLU A 271 -29.03 15.26 -0.24
N GLU A 272 -28.78 14.14 -0.95
CA GLU A 272 -29.64 13.68 -2.05
C GLU A 272 -30.66 12.62 -1.58
N GLY A 273 -30.35 11.91 -0.50
CA GLY A 273 -31.31 11.06 0.22
C GLY A 273 -32.47 11.86 0.82
N ALA A 274 -33.59 11.18 1.10
CA ALA A 274 -34.59 11.75 1.99
C ALA A 274 -34.06 11.68 3.44
N SER A 275 -34.55 12.55 4.32
CA SER A 275 -34.20 12.55 5.75
C SER A 275 -34.21 11.13 6.33
N SER A 276 -33.09 10.70 6.90
CA SER A 276 -32.81 9.34 7.40
C SER A 276 -32.96 8.19 6.38
N LEU A 277 -32.41 8.33 5.17
CA LEU A 277 -32.18 7.19 4.26
C LEU A 277 -31.02 6.31 4.79
N ALA A 278 -31.31 5.04 5.07
CA ALA A 278 -30.35 4.03 5.54
C ALA A 278 -29.46 4.52 6.72
N PRO A 279 -30.06 4.85 7.89
CA PRO A 279 -29.31 5.40 9.03
C PRO A 279 -28.22 4.45 9.53
N ASP A 280 -28.46 3.13 9.50
CA ASP A 280 -27.49 2.11 9.91
C ASP A 280 -26.26 2.08 8.98
N LEU A 281 -26.42 2.45 7.70
CA LEU A 281 -25.31 2.59 6.74
C LEU A 281 -24.53 3.88 6.99
N GLN A 282 -25.21 4.98 7.30
CA GLN A 282 -24.54 6.24 7.66
C GLN A 282 -23.68 6.04 8.92
N ALA A 283 -24.24 5.44 9.97
CA ALA A 283 -23.50 5.11 11.20
C ALA A 283 -22.31 4.17 10.95
N GLN A 284 -22.44 3.17 10.07
CA GLN A 284 -21.32 2.30 9.67
C GLN A 284 -20.23 3.07 8.89
N ILE A 285 -20.60 4.05 8.08
CA ILE A 285 -19.63 4.92 7.37
C ILE A 285 -18.94 5.86 8.35
N ASP A 286 -19.67 6.48 9.27
CA ASP A 286 -19.13 7.34 10.33
C ASP A 286 -18.14 6.56 11.23
N GLU A 287 -18.52 5.37 11.70
CA GLU A 287 -17.66 4.46 12.49
C GLU A 287 -16.40 4.04 11.71
N THR A 288 -16.53 3.73 10.42
CA THR A 288 -15.38 3.41 9.56
C THR A 288 -14.45 4.61 9.39
N LEU A 289 -14.99 5.83 9.20
CA LEU A 289 -14.20 7.06 9.09
C LEU A 289 -13.44 7.36 10.38
N GLU A 290 -14.06 7.19 11.56
CA GLU A 290 -13.38 7.30 12.85
C GLU A 290 -12.28 6.24 13.03
N GLU A 291 -12.48 5.00 12.59
CA GLU A 291 -11.45 3.95 12.65
C GLU A 291 -10.24 4.25 11.74
N ILE A 292 -10.45 4.71 10.50
CA ILE A 292 -9.35 4.91 9.54
C ILE A 292 -8.65 6.27 9.67
N THR A 293 -9.27 7.24 10.35
CA THR A 293 -8.76 8.62 10.51
C THR A 293 -7.26 8.70 10.88
N PRO A 294 -6.72 7.92 11.84
CA PRO A 294 -5.27 7.96 12.14
C PRO A 294 -4.39 7.53 10.96
N ARG A 295 -4.82 6.57 10.13
CA ARG A 295 -4.04 6.09 8.97
C ARG A 295 -4.12 7.09 7.82
N TYR A 296 -5.30 7.64 7.56
CA TYR A 296 -5.51 8.77 6.64
C TYR A 296 -4.60 9.96 6.96
N VAL A 297 -4.56 10.38 8.23
CA VAL A 297 -3.72 11.49 8.70
C VAL A 297 -2.22 11.23 8.53
N LEU A 298 -1.76 9.99 8.75
CA LEU A 298 -0.37 9.60 8.50
C LEU A 298 -0.05 9.59 7.00
N GLU A 299 -0.98 9.15 6.15
CA GLU A 299 -0.81 9.15 4.70
C GLU A 299 -0.75 10.58 4.12
N LEU A 300 -1.59 11.51 4.62
CA LEU A 300 -1.48 12.95 4.32
C LEU A 300 -0.10 13.52 4.65
N LEU A 301 0.51 13.08 5.75
CA LEU A 301 1.89 13.46 6.10
C LEU A 301 2.94 12.70 5.28
N ALA A 302 2.64 11.50 4.80
CA ALA A 302 3.53 10.73 3.94
C ALA A 302 3.65 11.33 2.52
N LEU A 303 2.69 12.17 2.09
CA LEU A 303 2.74 12.88 0.81
C LEU A 303 4.07 13.62 0.56
N PRO A 304 4.47 13.83 -0.72
CA PRO A 304 5.69 14.56 -1.09
C PRO A 304 5.76 15.99 -0.50
N LEU A 305 6.95 16.58 -0.47
CA LEU A 305 7.21 17.90 0.16
C LEU A 305 6.92 19.08 -0.79
N GLU A 306 6.62 18.76 -2.05
CA GLU A 306 6.33 19.68 -3.14
C GLU A 306 5.05 20.52 -2.91
N ASP A 307 5.06 21.74 -3.44
CA ASP A 307 4.01 22.75 -3.21
C ASP A 307 2.58 22.29 -3.57
N GLU A 308 2.44 21.31 -4.48
CA GLU A 308 1.16 20.73 -4.86
C GLU A 308 0.47 19.92 -3.74
N PHE A 309 1.24 19.38 -2.79
CA PHE A 309 0.74 18.63 -1.64
C PHE A 309 0.68 19.44 -0.34
N ARG A 310 1.20 20.68 -0.34
CA ARG A 310 1.38 21.48 0.89
C ARG A 310 0.10 21.60 1.72
N THR A 311 -1.05 21.88 1.09
CA THR A 311 -2.34 22.00 1.78
C THR A 311 -2.83 20.68 2.39
N LYS A 312 -2.60 19.56 1.70
CA LYS A 312 -2.90 18.22 2.23
C LYS A 312 -1.96 17.83 3.39
N ARG A 313 -0.68 18.23 3.34
CA ARG A 313 0.24 18.09 4.48
C ARG A 313 -0.20 18.94 5.67
N GLU A 314 -0.61 20.20 5.45
CA GLU A 314 -1.13 21.10 6.48
C GLU A 314 -2.40 20.52 7.15
N GLU A 315 -3.29 19.91 6.37
CA GLU A 315 -4.42 19.13 6.88
C GLU A 315 -3.97 17.94 7.75
N GLY A 316 -2.98 17.16 7.28
CA GLY A 316 -2.40 16.04 8.05
C GLY A 316 -1.74 16.50 9.36
N LEU A 317 -1.01 17.62 9.37
CA LEU A 317 -0.42 18.20 10.58
C LEU A 317 -1.50 18.60 11.58
N GLN A 318 -2.61 19.19 11.09
CA GLN A 318 -3.74 19.53 11.96
C GLN A 318 -4.51 18.29 12.42
N GLY A 319 -4.60 17.25 11.59
CA GLY A 319 -5.11 15.92 11.98
C GLY A 319 -4.32 15.30 13.12
N VAL A 320 -2.99 15.31 13.05
CA VAL A 320 -2.11 14.83 14.15
C VAL A 320 -2.37 15.62 15.43
N ARG A 321 -2.46 16.95 15.35
CA ARG A 321 -2.80 17.80 16.51
C ARG A 321 -4.15 17.43 17.11
N ASN A 322 -5.18 17.26 16.27
CA ASN A 322 -6.52 16.87 16.72
C ASN A 322 -6.48 15.51 17.45
N ILE A 323 -5.83 14.49 16.87
CA ILE A 323 -5.71 13.14 17.44
C ILE A 323 -4.93 13.15 18.77
N LEU A 324 -3.77 13.82 18.81
CA LEU A 324 -2.90 13.84 19.99
C LEU A 324 -3.48 14.66 21.16
N TRP A 325 -4.28 15.69 20.87
CA TRP A 325 -4.77 16.63 21.89
C TRP A 325 -6.25 16.40 22.27
N ALA A 326 -7.01 15.60 21.53
CA ALA A 326 -8.35 15.17 21.93
C ALA A 326 -8.37 14.39 23.27
N VAL A 327 -7.28 13.70 23.62
CA VAL A 327 -7.13 12.94 24.87
C VAL A 327 -6.80 13.88 26.06
N GLY A 328 -7.72 14.80 26.34
CA GLY A 328 -7.58 15.79 27.40
C GLY A 328 -7.56 15.18 28.81
N GLY A 329 -6.37 15.02 29.39
CA GLY A 329 -6.18 14.76 30.83
C GLY A 329 -6.04 13.31 31.27
N GLY A 330 -5.77 12.37 30.36
CA GLY A 330 -5.54 10.96 30.73
C GLY A 330 -5.02 10.10 29.58
N GLY A 331 -3.70 10.08 29.38
CA GLY A 331 -3.03 9.31 28.31
C GLY A 331 -3.07 7.80 28.52
N ALA A 332 -4.25 7.19 28.33
CA ALA A 332 -4.45 5.74 28.40
C ALA A 332 -5.60 5.21 27.53
N SER A 333 -6.38 6.06 26.85
CA SER A 333 -7.36 5.58 25.86
C SER A 333 -6.61 5.12 24.60
N PRO A 334 -6.82 3.88 24.11
CA PRO A 334 -6.38 3.54 22.76
C PRO A 334 -7.14 4.40 21.75
N LEU A 335 -6.49 4.68 20.61
CA LEU A 335 -7.18 5.24 19.45
C LEU A 335 -8.01 4.12 18.80
N TYR A 336 -9.20 4.44 18.27
CA TYR A 336 -10.12 3.44 17.69
C TYR A 336 -9.46 2.57 16.60
N SER A 337 -8.47 3.11 15.89
CA SER A 337 -7.66 2.44 14.86
C SER A 337 -6.64 1.40 15.36
N GLY A 338 -6.56 1.16 16.68
CA GLY A 338 -5.61 0.23 17.32
C GLY A 338 -4.24 0.82 17.68
N PHE A 339 -4.00 2.11 17.41
CA PHE A 339 -2.78 2.81 17.80
C PHE A 339 -2.79 3.23 19.28
N THR A 340 -1.62 3.24 19.92
CA THR A 340 -1.39 4.04 21.14
C THR A 340 -0.99 5.48 20.77
N ARG A 341 -1.16 6.44 21.70
CA ARG A 341 -0.70 7.83 21.54
C ARG A 341 0.83 7.96 21.49
N GLU A 342 1.56 6.91 21.87
CA GLU A 342 3.01 6.83 21.71
C GLU A 342 3.37 6.36 20.29
N ASP A 343 2.77 5.26 19.82
CA ASP A 343 3.12 4.66 18.53
C ASP A 343 2.63 5.50 17.34
N PHE A 344 1.46 6.12 17.45
CA PHE A 344 0.98 7.10 16.46
C PHE A 344 1.94 8.29 16.33
N MET A 345 2.50 8.77 17.43
CA MET A 345 3.45 9.90 17.44
C MET A 345 4.83 9.49 16.88
N LYS A 346 5.30 8.26 17.16
CA LYS A 346 6.51 7.71 16.53
C LYS A 346 6.36 7.63 15.01
N GLU A 347 5.23 7.10 14.53
CA GLU A 347 4.95 6.97 13.10
C GLU A 347 4.81 8.35 12.44
N ALA A 348 4.05 9.27 13.05
CA ALA A 348 3.91 10.64 12.56
C ALA A 348 5.25 11.37 12.42
N PHE A 349 6.20 11.16 13.36
CA PHE A 349 7.54 11.74 13.29
C PHE A 349 8.34 11.28 12.06
N LEU A 350 8.16 10.04 11.57
CA LEU A 350 8.84 9.55 10.35
C LEU A 350 8.43 10.34 9.09
N HIS A 351 7.20 10.87 9.10
CA HIS A 351 6.60 11.59 7.96
C HIS A 351 6.78 13.12 8.03
N MET A 352 7.46 13.61 9.07
CA MET A 352 7.69 15.03 9.34
C MET A 352 9.11 15.51 8.97
N THR A 353 9.20 16.82 8.77
CA THR A 353 10.42 17.62 8.67
C THR A 353 10.90 18.12 10.05
N SER A 354 12.11 18.65 10.10
CA SER A 354 12.69 19.24 11.31
C SER A 354 11.95 20.49 11.81
N SER A 355 11.18 21.19 10.96
CA SER A 355 10.26 22.25 11.40
C SER A 355 9.01 21.66 12.01
N GLU A 356 8.30 20.79 11.28
CA GLU A 356 6.99 20.25 11.69
C GLU A 356 7.04 19.57 13.08
N GLN A 357 8.11 18.85 13.42
CA GLN A 357 8.28 18.26 14.76
C GLN A 357 8.46 19.33 15.87
N VAL A 358 9.24 20.38 15.61
CA VAL A 358 9.43 21.49 16.56
C VAL A 358 8.14 22.30 16.72
N ASP A 359 7.46 22.60 15.62
CA ASP A 359 6.20 23.36 15.60
C ASP A 359 5.06 22.58 16.29
N LEU A 360 5.04 21.25 16.19
CA LEU A 360 4.10 20.40 16.93
C LEU A 360 4.40 20.37 18.44
N PHE A 361 5.68 20.30 18.82
CA PHE A 361 6.10 20.32 20.23
C PHE A 361 5.82 21.67 20.89
N VAL A 362 6.18 22.78 20.25
CA VAL A 362 5.92 24.15 20.74
C VAL A 362 4.42 24.44 20.85
N ALA A 363 3.60 23.90 19.95
CA ALA A 363 2.15 24.05 20.00
C ALA A 363 1.43 23.09 20.96
N THR A 364 2.12 22.11 21.57
CA THR A 364 1.49 21.11 22.43
C THR A 364 0.98 21.73 23.74
N PRO A 365 -0.31 21.55 24.10
CA PRO A 365 -0.88 22.12 25.31
C PRO A 365 -0.15 21.69 26.61
N PRO A 366 0.08 22.60 27.58
CA PRO A 366 0.90 22.32 28.76
C PRO A 366 0.29 21.30 29.74
N ASN A 367 -0.96 20.89 29.54
CA ASN A 367 -1.61 19.79 30.24
C ASN A 367 -1.31 18.40 29.63
N ILE A 368 -0.53 18.33 28.55
CA ILE A 368 -0.09 17.11 27.89
C ILE A 368 1.44 17.03 28.04
N PRO A 369 1.98 16.36 29.07
CA PRO A 369 3.41 16.26 29.26
C PRO A 369 4.05 15.45 28.12
N PRO A 370 5.13 15.94 27.48
CA PRO A 370 5.81 15.20 26.43
C PRO A 370 6.61 14.03 27.02
N GLN A 371 6.66 12.92 26.30
CA GLN A 371 7.49 11.77 26.63
C GLN A 371 8.96 12.02 26.26
N ASN A 372 9.88 11.30 26.91
CA ASN A 372 11.33 11.45 26.68
C ASN A 372 11.74 11.24 25.20
N PHE A 373 11.03 10.42 24.42
CA PHE A 373 11.34 10.25 22.99
C PHE A 373 10.90 11.45 22.14
N GLU A 374 9.82 12.15 22.53
CA GLU A 374 9.34 13.37 21.86
C GLU A 374 10.34 14.50 22.10
N VAL A 375 10.74 14.70 23.37
CA VAL A 375 11.77 15.67 23.77
C VAL A 375 13.11 15.38 23.05
N HIS A 376 13.52 14.11 22.96
CA HIS A 376 14.76 13.74 22.28
C HIS A 376 14.70 13.98 20.76
N GLY A 377 13.58 13.63 20.11
CA GLY A 377 13.38 13.91 18.70
C GLY A 377 13.45 15.40 18.38
N VAL A 378 12.82 16.23 19.22
CA VAL A 378 12.80 17.69 19.07
C VAL A 378 14.16 18.32 19.37
N ALA A 379 14.95 17.79 20.32
CA ALA A 379 16.34 18.20 20.52
C ALA A 379 17.19 17.99 19.26
N LEU A 380 17.08 16.82 18.62
CA LEU A 380 17.75 16.53 17.36
C LEU A 380 17.20 17.39 16.19
N ALA A 381 15.90 17.70 16.18
CA ALA A 381 15.28 18.56 15.16
C ALA A 381 15.79 20.01 15.26
N LEU A 382 15.98 20.53 16.47
CA LEU A 382 16.59 21.84 16.72
C LEU A 382 18.06 21.90 16.25
N VAL A 383 18.82 20.82 16.42
CA VAL A 383 20.18 20.69 15.85
C VAL A 383 20.14 20.65 14.33
N ALA A 384 19.22 19.89 13.73
CA ALA A 384 19.05 19.83 12.28
C ALA A 384 18.72 21.22 11.69
N GLN A 385 17.75 21.93 12.29
CA GLN A 385 17.41 23.31 11.91
C GLN A 385 18.55 24.30 12.13
N ALA A 386 19.33 24.16 13.20
CA ALA A 386 20.49 25.01 13.44
C ALA A 386 21.52 24.87 12.31
N PHE A 387 21.89 23.63 11.99
CA PHE A 387 22.95 23.32 11.04
C PHE A 387 22.55 23.60 9.58
N MET A 388 21.40 23.06 9.15
CA MET A 388 20.95 23.16 7.76
C MET A 388 20.36 24.53 7.45
N GLY A 389 19.61 25.10 8.39
CA GLY A 389 18.99 26.43 8.24
C GLY A 389 19.90 27.60 8.58
N LYS A 390 21.16 27.37 8.99
CA LYS A 390 22.12 28.39 9.48
C LYS A 390 21.55 29.23 10.63
N LYS A 391 20.81 28.56 11.54
CA LYS A 391 20.09 29.18 12.67
C LYS A 391 20.70 28.80 14.03
N PRO A 392 21.95 29.21 14.35
CA PRO A 392 22.70 28.75 15.52
C PRO A 392 22.00 28.99 16.88
N GLN A 393 21.04 29.94 16.93
CA GLN A 393 20.22 30.20 18.11
C GLN A 393 19.37 29.00 18.58
N HIS A 394 19.20 27.94 17.77
CA HIS A 394 18.50 26.72 18.19
C HIS A 394 19.40 25.72 18.94
N VAL A 395 20.74 25.85 18.86
CA VAL A 395 21.66 24.93 19.54
C VAL A 395 21.56 25.01 21.08
N PRO A 396 21.46 26.20 21.72
CA PRO A 396 21.17 26.30 23.15
C PRO A 396 19.78 25.76 23.53
N CYS A 397 18.80 25.83 22.63
CA CYS A 397 17.48 25.23 22.85
C CYS A 397 17.56 23.70 22.85
N ALA A 398 18.37 23.10 21.97
CA ALA A 398 18.64 21.67 21.96
C ALA A 398 19.37 21.21 23.24
N ASP A 399 20.42 21.93 23.67
CA ASP A 399 21.16 21.63 24.91
C ASP A 399 20.25 21.59 26.15
N ASN A 400 19.33 22.57 26.28
CA ASN A 400 18.33 22.61 27.34
C ASN A 400 17.39 21.39 27.32
N LEU A 401 17.01 20.87 26.14
CA LEU A 401 16.20 19.65 26.06
C LEU A 401 17.01 18.38 26.42
N PHE A 402 18.29 18.30 26.02
CA PHE A 402 19.19 17.23 26.48
C PHE A 402 19.42 17.30 28.00
N GLU A 403 19.53 18.49 28.58
CA GLU A 403 19.63 18.69 30.04
C GLU A 403 18.38 18.21 30.78
N GLN A 404 17.17 18.54 30.29
CA GLN A 404 15.92 18.03 30.86
C GLN A 404 15.83 16.49 30.81
N LEU A 405 16.36 15.87 29.74
CA LEU A 405 16.44 14.42 29.61
C LEU A 405 17.46 13.79 30.57
N GLN A 406 18.63 14.40 30.75
CA GLN A 406 19.59 14.01 31.80
C GLN A 406 18.95 14.11 33.19
N GLN A 407 18.25 15.21 33.48
CA GLN A 407 17.61 15.46 34.77
C GLN A 407 16.46 14.49 35.06
N SER A 408 15.64 14.11 34.07
CA SER A 408 14.56 13.12 34.27
C SER A 408 15.06 11.68 34.50
N THR A 409 16.33 11.39 34.19
CA THR A 409 16.90 10.03 34.20
C THR A 409 17.47 9.67 35.58
N HIS A 410 16.58 9.43 36.56
CA HIS A 410 16.94 9.14 37.96
C HIS A 410 17.19 7.65 38.31
N SER A 411 17.45 6.76 37.34
CA SER A 411 17.66 5.33 37.59
C SER A 411 19.03 4.82 37.14
N ASN A 412 19.70 4.06 38.02
CA ASN A 412 20.98 3.39 37.77
C ASN A 412 21.00 2.44 36.54
N THR A 413 19.82 2.06 36.04
CA THR A 413 19.66 1.18 34.87
C THR A 413 19.82 1.89 33.51
N LEU A 414 20.07 3.21 33.47
CA LEU A 414 20.02 4.02 32.25
C LEU A 414 21.31 4.81 31.93
N LYS A 415 22.47 4.35 32.40
CA LYS A 415 23.78 4.99 32.12
C LYS A 415 24.05 5.22 30.63
N GLU A 416 23.57 4.32 29.77
CA GLU A 416 23.75 4.42 28.31
C GLU A 416 22.98 5.63 27.73
N ARG A 417 21.76 5.92 28.24
CA ARG A 417 21.02 7.15 27.88
C ARG A 417 21.68 8.41 28.42
N GLU A 418 22.24 8.34 29.63
CA GLU A 418 22.95 9.47 30.22
C GLU A 418 24.16 9.87 29.35
N MET A 419 24.90 8.89 28.82
CA MET A 419 25.98 9.11 27.85
C MET A 419 25.47 9.58 26.47
N GLU A 420 24.33 9.08 25.99
CA GLU A 420 23.69 9.55 24.75
C GLU A 420 23.35 11.04 24.81
N PHE A 421 22.71 11.49 25.90
CA PHE A 421 22.38 12.91 26.07
C PHE A 421 23.64 13.76 26.26
N SER A 422 24.66 13.29 27.00
CA SER A 422 25.93 14.01 27.14
C SER A 422 26.71 14.14 25.83
N LEU A 423 26.65 13.15 24.94
CA LEU A 423 27.17 13.24 23.58
C LEU A 423 26.45 14.35 22.80
N GLY A 424 25.12 14.42 22.90
CA GLY A 424 24.33 15.52 22.31
C GLY A 424 24.75 16.90 22.82
N ARG A 425 24.92 17.07 24.14
CA ARG A 425 25.40 18.32 24.75
C ARG A 425 26.81 18.71 24.29
N GLY A 426 27.75 17.77 24.31
CA GLY A 426 29.13 18.01 23.85
C GLY A 426 29.20 18.40 22.37
N LEU A 427 28.38 17.80 21.52
CA LEU A 427 28.31 18.17 20.09
C LEU A 427 27.56 19.48 19.85
N CYS A 428 26.60 19.86 20.71
CA CYS A 428 26.04 21.20 20.75
C CYS A 428 27.10 22.26 21.13
N SER A 429 27.95 22.01 22.14
CA SER A 429 29.07 22.89 22.48
C SER A 429 30.06 23.05 21.31
N LEU A 430 30.37 21.96 20.59
CA LEU A 430 31.24 22.02 19.40
C LEU A 430 30.64 22.87 18.27
N LEU A 431 29.34 22.71 17.98
CA LEU A 431 28.61 23.57 17.02
C LEU A 431 28.61 25.06 17.41
N LEU A 432 28.83 25.35 18.70
CA LEU A 432 28.95 26.71 19.26
C LEU A 432 30.42 27.17 19.40
N GLY A 433 31.40 26.38 18.95
CA GLY A 433 32.84 26.68 19.05
C GLY A 433 33.41 26.55 20.48
N GLU A 434 32.66 25.97 21.42
CA GLU A 434 32.99 25.88 22.84
C GLU A 434 33.72 24.55 23.12
N LEU A 435 35.00 24.49 22.74
CA LEU A 435 35.83 23.27 22.80
C LEU A 435 36.02 22.74 24.23
N ASP A 436 36.27 23.62 25.22
CA ASP A 436 36.44 23.22 26.63
C ASP A 436 35.17 22.53 27.18
N ASP A 437 33.99 23.08 26.89
CA ASP A 437 32.71 22.50 27.29
C ASP A 437 32.45 21.18 26.54
N CYS A 438 32.82 21.10 25.25
CA CYS A 438 32.75 19.86 24.48
C CYS A 438 33.60 18.74 25.12
N HIS A 439 34.86 19.05 25.47
CA HIS A 439 35.77 18.13 26.15
C HIS A 439 35.23 17.65 27.50
N ALA A 440 34.67 18.56 28.30
CA ALA A 440 34.06 18.24 29.58
C ALA A 440 32.85 17.30 29.45
N TRP A 441 31.95 17.57 28.50
CA TRP A 441 30.76 16.74 28.25
C TRP A 441 31.08 15.36 27.67
N LEU A 442 32.06 15.25 26.78
CA LEU A 442 32.55 13.97 26.27
C LEU A 442 33.47 13.24 27.26
N GLY A 443 33.87 13.91 28.35
CA GLY A 443 34.74 13.37 29.39
C GLY A 443 36.16 13.07 28.89
N LEU A 444 36.69 13.84 27.94
CA LEU A 444 38.01 13.61 27.34
C LEU A 444 39.13 13.86 28.35
N ASP A 445 39.08 14.97 29.08
CA ASP A 445 40.14 15.41 30.00
C ASP A 445 40.20 14.61 31.30
N GLN A 446 39.07 14.03 31.72
CA GLN A 446 38.94 13.30 32.99
C GLN A 446 38.57 11.85 32.75
N VAL A 447 39.50 10.94 33.07
CA VAL A 447 39.32 9.49 32.89
C VAL A 447 38.14 8.95 33.72
N ASP A 448 37.90 9.51 34.91
CA ASP A 448 36.81 9.11 35.82
C ASP A 448 35.48 9.87 35.60
N SER A 449 35.34 10.63 34.49
CA SER A 449 34.10 11.39 34.22
C SER A 449 32.90 10.46 34.01
N ARG A 450 31.78 10.76 34.68
CA ARG A 450 30.51 10.02 34.58
C ARG A 450 29.92 9.97 33.16
N TYR A 451 30.36 10.89 32.28
CA TYR A 451 29.89 11.02 30.90
C TYR A 451 30.80 10.33 29.88
N ARG A 452 31.99 9.86 30.28
CA ARG A 452 33.02 9.33 29.39
C ARG A 452 32.60 7.99 28.78
N ASN A 453 32.10 8.01 27.55
CA ASN A 453 31.85 6.80 26.76
C ASN A 453 33.18 6.32 26.11
N PRO A 454 33.74 5.15 26.50
CA PRO A 454 35.06 4.71 26.01
C PRO A 454 35.15 4.60 24.48
N ALA A 455 34.07 4.19 23.80
CA ALA A 455 34.08 4.00 22.35
C ALA A 455 33.99 5.33 21.58
N VAL A 456 33.45 6.39 22.20
CA VAL A 456 33.51 7.76 21.66
C VAL A 456 34.94 8.31 21.79
N VAL A 457 35.58 8.09 22.94
CA VAL A 457 36.99 8.49 23.17
C VAL A 457 37.92 7.78 22.19
N GLU A 458 37.76 6.45 22.03
CA GLU A 458 38.52 5.64 21.08
C GLU A 458 38.34 6.18 19.64
N PHE A 459 37.11 6.41 19.19
CA PHE A 459 36.83 6.96 17.86
C PHE A 459 37.48 8.35 17.64
N VAL A 460 37.40 9.26 18.63
CA VAL A 460 38.03 10.58 18.55
C VAL A 460 39.55 10.46 18.47
N GLN A 461 40.16 9.53 19.22
CA GLN A 461 41.60 9.29 19.19
C GLN A 461 42.07 8.64 17.88
N GLU A 462 41.30 7.68 17.33
CA GLU A 462 41.58 7.05 16.02
C GLU A 462 41.56 8.06 14.86
N ASN A 463 40.70 9.09 14.93
CA ASN A 463 40.51 10.08 13.87
C ASN A 463 41.32 11.38 14.09
N SER A 464 42.07 11.49 15.19
CA SER A 464 42.98 12.61 15.47
C SER A 464 44.39 12.30 14.97
N SER A 465 45.07 13.29 14.40
CA SER A 465 46.46 13.12 13.94
C SER A 465 47.46 13.19 15.10
N HIS A 466 48.64 12.57 14.97
CA HIS A 466 49.72 12.77 15.94
C HIS A 466 50.20 14.24 15.92
N GLY A 467 49.87 14.99 16.98
CA GLY A 467 50.08 16.45 17.05
C GLY A 467 48.83 17.29 16.83
N ASP A 468 47.64 16.68 16.69
CA ASP A 468 46.36 17.38 16.67
C ASP A 468 46.05 17.90 18.09
N VAL A 469 46.23 19.20 18.28
CA VAL A 469 45.93 19.88 19.55
C VAL A 469 44.41 19.85 19.76
N ASP A 470 43.99 19.55 20.99
CA ASP A 470 42.58 19.48 21.42
C ASP A 470 41.69 18.53 20.59
N TYR A 471 42.29 17.47 20.01
CA TYR A 471 41.60 16.40 19.25
C TYR A 471 40.65 16.89 18.14
N LEU A 472 40.85 18.12 17.63
CA LEU A 472 39.83 18.84 16.88
C LEU A 472 39.39 18.11 15.61
N ARG A 473 40.27 17.37 14.92
CA ARG A 473 39.89 16.57 13.74
C ARG A 473 39.03 15.36 14.12
N GLY A 474 39.35 14.70 15.24
CA GLY A 474 38.54 13.62 15.79
C GLY A 474 37.15 14.10 16.21
N LEU A 475 37.07 15.29 16.83
CA LEU A 475 35.81 15.93 17.23
C LEU A 475 34.97 16.35 16.01
N CYS A 476 35.59 16.97 15.00
CA CYS A 476 34.91 17.27 13.73
C CYS A 476 34.36 16.00 13.07
N LYS A 477 35.15 14.91 13.06
CA LYS A 477 34.71 13.65 12.45
C LYS A 477 33.62 12.95 13.25
N LEU A 478 33.60 13.10 14.58
CA LEU A 478 32.52 12.66 15.44
C LEU A 478 31.22 13.40 15.13
N LEU A 479 31.29 14.73 14.99
CA LEU A 479 30.16 15.59 14.63
C LEU A 479 29.58 15.26 13.25
N GLU A 480 30.43 15.15 12.21
CA GLU A 480 30.00 14.71 10.87
C GLU A 480 29.28 13.35 10.92
N THR A 481 29.83 12.39 11.67
CA THR A 481 29.26 11.03 11.77
C THR A 481 27.91 11.05 12.50
N TRP A 482 27.80 11.79 13.59
CA TRP A 482 26.55 11.94 14.34
C TRP A 482 25.47 12.66 13.53
N LEU A 483 25.82 13.73 12.81
CA LEU A 483 24.90 14.41 11.89
C LEU A 483 24.40 13.45 10.78
N THR A 484 25.30 12.68 10.17
CA THR A 484 25.00 11.78 9.04
C THR A 484 24.18 10.54 9.43
N ASP A 485 24.48 9.90 10.55
CA ASP A 485 23.89 8.61 10.94
C ASP A 485 22.85 8.69 12.08
N VAL A 486 22.79 9.81 12.82
CA VAL A 486 21.85 9.98 13.95
C VAL A 486 20.89 11.16 13.78
N VAL A 487 21.36 12.34 13.34
CA VAL A 487 20.50 13.52 13.26
C VAL A 487 19.65 13.53 11.98
N PHE A 488 20.29 13.68 10.81
CA PHE A 488 19.58 13.92 9.55
C PHE A 488 18.66 12.79 9.09
N PRO A 489 18.98 11.49 9.26
CA PRO A 489 18.09 10.39 8.86
C PRO A 489 16.70 10.40 9.52
N ARG A 490 16.47 11.22 10.56
CA ARG A 490 15.20 11.29 11.32
C ARG A 490 14.21 12.33 10.79
N PHE A 491 14.57 13.14 9.78
CA PHE A 491 13.72 14.22 9.27
C PHE A 491 13.71 14.25 7.74
N ARG A 492 12.52 14.33 7.13
CA ARG A 492 12.35 14.22 5.67
C ARG A 492 13.06 15.29 4.84
N ASP A 493 13.29 16.46 5.43
CA ASP A 493 13.99 17.62 4.86
C ASP A 493 15.53 17.51 4.91
N THR A 494 16.09 16.54 5.64
CA THR A 494 17.55 16.43 5.83
C THR A 494 18.14 15.05 5.54
N LYS A 495 17.36 13.98 5.66
CA LYS A 495 17.80 12.56 5.50
C LYS A 495 18.56 12.22 4.21
N ASP A 496 18.34 13.00 3.15
CA ASP A 496 18.83 12.77 1.80
C ASP A 496 19.86 13.81 1.33
N VAL A 497 20.33 14.70 2.22
CA VAL A 497 21.10 15.90 1.86
C VAL A 497 22.60 15.73 2.14
N GLU A 498 23.43 15.96 1.12
CA GLU A 498 24.88 16.11 1.28
C GLU A 498 25.23 17.46 1.94
N PHE A 499 26.18 17.45 2.87
CA PHE A 499 26.61 18.63 3.62
C PHE A 499 28.12 18.60 3.88
N ARG A 500 28.69 19.74 4.28
CA ARG A 500 30.06 19.83 4.82
C ARG A 500 30.05 20.67 6.09
N LEU A 501 31.00 20.39 7.00
CA LEU A 501 31.13 21.13 8.25
C LEU A 501 31.57 22.59 8.03
N ASN A 502 32.45 22.81 7.03
CA ASN A 502 32.85 24.14 6.56
C ASN A 502 31.65 25.03 6.21
N ASP A 503 30.71 24.53 5.38
CA ASP A 503 29.54 25.27 4.92
C ASP A 503 28.64 25.80 6.06
N TYR A 504 28.83 25.35 7.31
CA TYR A 504 28.21 25.91 8.51
C TYR A 504 29.05 27.01 9.16
N TYR A 505 30.35 26.80 9.37
CA TYR A 505 31.23 27.81 10.00
C TYR A 505 31.66 28.93 9.05
N ASP A 506 31.56 28.74 7.73
CA ASP A 506 31.78 29.77 6.71
C ASP A 506 30.55 30.68 6.49
N ASP A 507 29.40 30.40 7.14
CA ASP A 507 28.17 31.19 7.00
C ASP A 507 28.22 32.49 7.83
N PRO A 508 27.90 33.67 7.26
CA PRO A 508 27.99 34.95 7.98
C PRO A 508 26.98 35.08 9.13
N THR A 509 25.85 34.38 9.09
CA THR A 509 24.85 34.35 10.18
C THR A 509 25.39 33.56 11.37
N VAL A 510 26.10 32.46 11.10
CA VAL A 510 26.76 31.64 12.11
C VAL A 510 27.93 32.42 12.71
N LEU A 511 28.82 32.97 11.89
CA LEU A 511 29.97 33.76 12.35
C LEU A 511 29.57 34.95 13.22
N ALA A 512 28.59 35.76 12.81
CA ALA A 512 28.10 36.90 13.60
C ALA A 512 27.47 36.47 14.95
N TYR A 513 26.83 35.29 15.01
CA TYR A 513 26.32 34.74 16.26
C TYR A 513 27.45 34.26 17.17
N LEU A 514 28.50 33.62 16.63
CA LEU A 514 29.68 33.20 17.38
C LEU A 514 30.49 34.39 17.92
N GLU A 515 30.66 35.45 17.11
CA GLU A 515 31.25 36.74 17.53
C GLU A 515 30.43 37.38 18.68
N SER A 516 29.09 37.34 18.59
CA SER A 516 28.22 37.86 19.67
C SER A 516 28.33 37.11 21.01
N ARG A 517 29.00 35.95 21.03
CA ARG A 517 29.29 35.12 22.21
C ARG A 517 30.76 35.16 22.63
N GLU A 518 31.61 35.92 21.93
CA GLU A 518 33.03 36.00 22.25
C GLU A 518 33.28 36.82 23.54
N GLY A 519 34.08 36.26 24.44
CA GLY A 519 34.28 36.80 25.79
C GLY A 519 34.34 35.69 26.83
N ALA A 520 34.45 36.04 28.12
CA ALA A 520 34.39 35.02 29.17
C ALA A 520 35.67 34.15 29.33
N GLY A 521 36.65 34.29 28.43
CA GLY A 521 37.72 33.31 28.21
C GLY A 521 37.42 32.29 27.10
N ARG A 522 36.21 32.31 26.52
CA ARG A 522 35.82 31.49 25.36
C ARG A 522 36.30 32.16 24.06
N SER A 523 36.67 31.35 23.07
CA SER A 523 37.08 31.83 21.74
C SER A 523 36.37 31.09 20.58
N PRO A 524 35.02 31.17 20.46
CA PRO A 524 34.26 30.44 19.44
C PRO A 524 34.74 30.67 18.00
N LEU A 525 35.16 31.90 17.70
CA LEU A 525 35.64 32.29 16.37
C LEU A 525 36.99 31.64 16.01
N ALA A 526 37.86 31.43 17.00
CA ALA A 526 39.12 30.71 16.80
C ALA A 526 38.89 29.22 16.51
N ALA A 527 37.94 28.58 17.22
CA ALA A 527 37.52 27.22 16.95
C ALA A 527 36.91 27.09 15.55
N ALA A 528 35.97 27.97 15.17
CA ALA A 528 35.38 28.01 13.82
C ALA A 528 36.45 28.13 12.72
N THR A 529 37.39 29.07 12.88
CA THR A 529 38.51 29.28 11.93
C THR A 529 39.39 28.03 11.81
N ALA A 530 39.67 27.33 12.91
CA ALA A 530 40.46 26.11 12.90
C ALA A 530 39.73 24.95 12.20
N ILE A 531 38.41 24.82 12.38
CA ILE A 531 37.56 23.82 11.70
C ILE A 531 37.53 24.07 10.19
N VAL A 532 37.31 25.33 9.76
CA VAL A 532 37.33 25.72 8.34
C VAL A 532 38.68 25.36 7.69
N ARG A 533 39.80 25.65 8.36
CA ARG A 533 41.14 25.27 7.89
C ARG A 533 41.32 23.76 7.75
N ILE A 534 40.84 22.97 8.71
CA ILE A 534 40.89 21.50 8.68
C ILE A 534 40.21 20.94 7.41
N GLY A 535 39.03 21.47 7.04
CA GLY A 535 38.34 21.06 5.81
C GLY A 535 39.05 21.52 4.52
N ALA A 536 39.64 22.71 4.51
CA ALA A 536 40.42 23.20 3.37
C ALA A 536 41.66 22.33 3.09
N GLU A 537 42.40 21.94 4.14
CA GLU A 537 43.52 20.99 4.04
C GLU A 537 43.09 19.61 3.52
N ALA A 538 41.88 19.14 3.89
CA ALA A 538 41.35 17.87 3.43
C ALA A 538 41.08 17.88 1.91
N LEU A 539 40.51 18.97 1.39
CA LEU A 539 40.27 19.15 -0.05
C LEU A 539 41.58 19.19 -0.85
N GLN A 540 42.62 19.87 -0.34
CA GLN A 540 43.94 19.89 -0.99
C GLN A 540 44.60 18.50 -1.08
N LYS A 541 44.37 17.62 -0.09
CA LYS A 541 44.87 16.24 -0.12
C LYS A 541 44.15 15.36 -1.15
N VAL A 542 42.91 15.69 -1.51
CA VAL A 542 42.16 14.99 -2.58
C VAL A 542 42.54 15.51 -3.97
N PHE A 543 42.88 16.80 -4.10
CA PHE A 543 43.32 17.44 -5.34
C PHE A 543 44.71 18.09 -5.22
N PRO A 544 45.80 17.30 -5.28
CA PRO A 544 47.16 17.81 -5.16
C PRO A 544 47.57 18.59 -6.43
N LEU A 545 47.28 19.89 -6.43
CA LEU A 545 47.94 20.86 -7.31
C LEU A 545 49.42 21.00 -6.90
N GLY A 546 50.29 21.30 -7.88
CA GLY A 546 51.73 21.21 -7.73
C GLY A 546 52.29 22.07 -6.58
N SER A 547 52.88 21.41 -5.59
CA SER A 547 53.41 22.02 -4.38
C SER A 547 54.69 22.81 -4.64
N GLN A 548 54.55 24.10 -4.96
CA GLN A 548 55.56 25.11 -4.60
C GLN A 548 55.02 26.54 -4.60
N GLU A 549 54.04 26.88 -5.45
CA GLU A 549 53.43 28.22 -5.47
C GLU A 549 52.32 28.39 -4.40
N SER A 550 51.76 27.30 -3.87
CA SER A 550 50.58 27.33 -3.00
C SER A 550 50.85 27.85 -1.58
N GLU A 551 51.97 27.47 -0.96
CA GLU A 551 52.31 27.92 0.40
C GLU A 551 52.67 29.42 0.40
N GLU A 552 53.48 29.87 -0.56
CA GLU A 552 53.87 31.28 -0.71
C GLU A 552 52.68 32.18 -1.09
N PHE A 553 51.65 31.64 -1.75
CA PHE A 553 50.39 32.36 -2.03
C PHE A 553 49.47 32.41 -0.80
N LEU A 554 49.41 31.35 0.02
CA LEU A 554 48.57 31.28 1.21
C LEU A 554 49.13 32.11 2.39
N GLU A 555 50.44 32.07 2.67
CA GLU A 555 51.05 32.98 3.65
C GLU A 555 50.82 34.45 3.28
N LYS A 556 50.81 34.77 1.98
CA LYS A 556 50.62 36.13 1.48
C LYS A 556 49.17 36.61 1.61
N ILE A 557 48.19 35.74 1.44
CA ILE A 557 46.77 36.01 1.72
C ILE A 557 46.52 36.23 3.23
N VAL A 558 47.30 35.56 4.10
CA VAL A 558 47.16 35.70 5.56
C VAL A 558 47.91 36.94 6.11
N ASN A 559 49.05 37.32 5.52
CA ASN A 559 49.87 38.43 6.01
C ASN A 559 49.44 39.83 5.50
N ASP A 560 48.86 39.94 4.30
CA ASP A 560 48.27 41.20 3.81
C ASP A 560 46.82 41.32 4.29
N ASN A 561 46.54 42.30 5.17
CA ASN A 561 45.23 42.56 5.78
C ASN A 561 44.16 43.05 4.75
N ILE A 562 43.67 42.17 3.87
CA ILE A 562 42.71 42.48 2.80
C ILE A 562 41.37 41.75 3.02
N VAL A 563 40.87 41.79 4.25
CA VAL A 563 39.49 41.36 4.59
C VAL A 563 38.44 42.42 4.18
N THR A 564 38.86 43.65 3.87
CA THR A 564 37.98 44.84 3.78
C THR A 564 37.85 45.51 2.41
N VAL A 565 38.46 44.99 1.33
CA VAL A 565 38.54 45.72 0.03
C VAL A 565 38.04 44.93 -1.19
N VAL A 566 37.99 43.59 -1.18
CA VAL A 566 37.67 42.81 -2.40
C VAL A 566 36.18 42.73 -2.74
N ILE A 567 35.29 43.01 -1.77
CA ILE A 567 33.82 42.80 -1.89
C ILE A 567 33.17 43.58 -3.04
N GLU A 568 33.71 44.73 -3.47
CA GLU A 568 33.12 45.53 -4.56
C GLU A 568 33.61 45.17 -5.98
N SER A 569 34.66 44.34 -6.15
CA SER A 569 35.39 44.26 -7.43
C SER A 569 35.07 43.06 -8.36
N VAL A 570 34.42 42.01 -7.86
CA VAL A 570 34.27 40.73 -8.60
C VAL A 570 32.93 40.60 -9.36
N GLY A 571 31.95 41.45 -9.05
CA GLY A 571 30.56 41.33 -9.55
C GLY A 571 30.33 41.41 -11.07
N GLU A 572 31.31 41.89 -11.87
CA GLU A 572 31.11 42.15 -13.30
C GLU A 572 31.79 41.17 -14.27
N LYS A 573 32.55 40.15 -13.82
CA LYS A 573 33.39 39.33 -14.74
C LYS A 573 33.06 37.85 -14.89
N LEU A 574 32.06 37.31 -14.18
CA LEU A 574 31.63 35.91 -14.32
C LEU A 574 30.47 35.74 -15.32
N LYS A 575 30.71 36.06 -16.61
CA LYS A 575 29.74 35.84 -17.71
C LYS A 575 30.28 35.16 -18.97
N ASP A 576 31.58 34.87 -19.08
CA ASP A 576 32.20 34.54 -20.38
C ASP A 576 33.17 33.32 -20.35
N VAL A 577 32.99 32.39 -19.41
CA VAL A 577 33.87 31.21 -19.24
C VAL A 577 33.13 29.86 -19.26
N SER A 578 31.79 29.84 -19.27
CA SER A 578 30.97 28.62 -19.19
C SER A 578 30.97 27.72 -20.45
N VAL A 579 31.96 27.85 -21.34
CA VAL A 579 32.04 27.12 -22.63
C VAL A 579 33.47 26.62 -22.93
N LYS A 580 34.02 25.72 -22.09
CA LYS A 580 35.04 24.69 -22.43
C LYS A 580 35.51 23.87 -21.21
N ALA A 581 34.71 22.89 -20.79
CA ALA A 581 35.13 21.87 -19.81
C ALA A 581 34.31 20.57 -19.94
N MET A 582 34.16 20.05 -21.16
CA MET A 582 33.47 18.79 -21.45
C MET A 582 34.35 17.89 -22.33
N CYS A 583 34.30 16.57 -22.09
CA CYS A 583 35.00 15.49 -22.82
C CYS A 583 36.52 15.31 -22.60
N ALA A 584 36.90 14.70 -21.47
CA ALA A 584 37.99 13.72 -21.36
C ALA A 584 37.87 12.95 -20.02
N GLY A 585 38.00 11.62 -19.92
CA GLY A 585 38.09 10.60 -20.96
C GLY A 585 37.94 9.18 -20.37
N VAL A 586 37.45 8.21 -21.15
CA VAL A 586 37.22 6.83 -20.69
C VAL A 586 38.43 5.94 -20.97
N ALA A 587 39.13 5.49 -19.92
CA ALA A 587 39.80 4.18 -19.83
C ALA A 587 40.63 4.05 -18.54
N ILE A 588 40.41 2.98 -17.77
CA ILE A 588 41.45 2.00 -17.33
C ILE A 588 40.72 0.84 -16.65
N GLY A 589 40.81 -0.33 -17.26
CA GLY A 589 40.51 -1.63 -16.68
C GLY A 589 41.57 -2.61 -17.15
N LEU A 590 41.80 -3.69 -16.38
CA LEU A 590 42.93 -4.64 -16.42
C LEU A 590 44.16 -4.22 -15.58
N LEU A 591 44.31 -4.83 -14.39
CA LEU A 591 45.59 -5.35 -13.86
C LEU A 591 45.42 -6.04 -12.48
N ALA A 592 44.94 -7.29 -12.44
CA ALA A 592 44.92 -8.12 -11.21
C ALA A 592 44.68 -9.64 -11.45
N LEU A 593 45.41 -10.31 -12.37
CA LEU A 593 45.17 -11.75 -12.59
C LEU A 593 46.37 -12.58 -13.12
N VAL A 594 47.43 -12.74 -12.32
CA VAL A 594 48.42 -13.83 -12.47
C VAL A 594 48.88 -14.30 -11.07
N GLY A 595 48.78 -15.60 -10.77
CA GLY A 595 49.21 -16.18 -9.48
C GLY A 595 48.67 -17.59 -9.25
N LEU A 596 49.18 -18.59 -9.98
CA LEU A 596 48.54 -19.90 -10.13
C LEU A 596 49.38 -21.06 -9.55
N LYS A 597 48.69 -22.04 -8.95
CA LYS A 597 49.09 -23.44 -8.62
C LYS A 597 50.03 -23.72 -7.43
N GLY A 598 49.46 -24.44 -6.46
CA GLY A 598 50.10 -25.47 -5.62
C GLY A 598 49.08 -26.59 -5.37
N MET A 599 49.50 -27.86 -5.35
CA MET A 599 48.61 -29.06 -5.27
C MET A 599 49.17 -30.05 -4.22
N PRO A 600 48.36 -30.92 -3.59
CA PRO A 600 48.02 -32.22 -4.22
C PRO A 600 46.61 -32.80 -3.86
N PRO A 601 46.19 -33.94 -4.47
CA PRO A 601 44.87 -34.57 -4.26
C PRO A 601 44.89 -35.95 -3.55
N ARG A 602 43.68 -36.56 -3.40
CA ARG A 602 43.27 -37.86 -2.79
C ARG A 602 42.66 -37.75 -1.38
N ASP A 603 41.75 -38.65 -0.94
CA ASP A 603 41.28 -39.90 -1.58
C ASP A 603 39.77 -40.17 -1.41
N ARG A 604 39.25 -41.23 -2.07
CA ARG A 604 37.89 -41.75 -1.85
C ARG A 604 37.82 -42.55 -0.55
N PHE A 605 36.65 -42.60 0.10
CA PHE A 605 36.19 -43.83 0.77
C PHE A 605 34.67 -44.01 0.67
N SER A 606 34.23 -45.27 0.60
CA SER A 606 32.83 -45.70 0.67
C SER A 606 32.60 -46.43 1.98
N GLY A 607 31.44 -46.24 2.60
CA GLY A 607 31.01 -46.96 3.80
C GLY A 607 29.62 -47.55 3.59
N GLN A 608 29.46 -48.85 3.86
CA GLN A 608 28.24 -49.61 3.57
C GLN A 608 27.90 -50.56 4.73
N GLY A 609 26.65 -50.49 5.21
CA GLY A 609 26.01 -51.46 6.11
C GLY A 609 24.49 -51.31 5.92
N LYS A 610 23.73 -52.31 5.43
CA LYS A 610 23.49 -53.66 5.99
C LYS A 610 22.65 -53.54 7.28
N ILE A 611 21.32 -53.49 7.18
CA ILE A 611 20.38 -54.61 6.95
C ILE A 611 20.41 -55.63 8.10
N ASP A 612 19.28 -55.71 8.82
CA ASP A 612 18.78 -56.90 9.51
C ASP A 612 17.25 -56.98 9.32
N GLN A 613 16.69 -58.20 9.30
CA GLN A 613 15.27 -58.45 9.00
C GLN A 613 14.78 -59.79 9.58
N ALA A 614 13.59 -59.80 10.22
CA ALA A 614 12.77 -60.98 10.55
C ALA A 614 11.30 -60.50 10.70
N THR A 615 10.24 -61.04 10.07
CA THR A 615 9.71 -62.42 9.95
C THR A 615 8.86 -62.83 11.17
N ALA A 616 7.60 -63.28 11.09
CA ALA A 616 6.53 -63.25 10.06
C ALA A 616 5.18 -63.76 10.64
N SER A 617 4.11 -63.82 9.82
CA SER A 617 2.78 -64.49 10.00
C SER A 617 1.61 -63.59 10.44
N SER A 618 0.37 -63.72 9.93
CA SER A 618 -0.16 -64.46 8.75
C SER A 618 -1.63 -64.09 8.44
N SER A 619 -2.01 -64.04 7.15
CA SER A 619 -3.36 -64.25 6.51
C SER A 619 -4.65 -64.15 7.37
N VAL A 620 -5.76 -63.51 6.96
CA VAL A 620 -6.38 -63.20 5.63
C VAL A 620 -7.32 -61.96 5.78
N THR A 621 -8.12 -61.40 4.84
CA THR A 621 -8.69 -61.87 3.54
C THR A 621 -9.08 -60.72 2.58
N SER A 622 -8.79 -60.89 1.28
CA SER A 622 -9.59 -60.54 0.07
C SER A 622 -10.28 -59.17 -0.18
N VAL A 623 -10.10 -58.71 -1.43
CA VAL A 623 -10.91 -57.76 -2.25
C VAL A 623 -10.48 -56.27 -2.27
N ASP A 624 -10.45 -55.54 -1.17
CA ASP A 624 -10.25 -54.07 -1.22
C ASP A 624 -8.83 -53.60 -1.61
N SER A 625 -7.84 -54.50 -1.59
CA SER A 625 -6.41 -54.17 -1.79
C SER A 625 -6.10 -53.47 -3.11
N ASN A 626 -6.73 -53.89 -4.22
CA ASN A 626 -6.34 -53.42 -5.55
C ASN A 626 -6.71 -51.94 -5.76
N THR A 627 -7.83 -51.49 -5.20
CA THR A 627 -8.32 -50.11 -5.37
C THR A 627 -7.46 -49.12 -4.60
N GLU A 628 -7.06 -49.46 -3.37
CA GLU A 628 -6.09 -48.65 -2.62
C GLU A 628 -4.70 -48.66 -3.26
N GLU A 629 -4.26 -49.80 -3.80
CA GLU A 629 -2.92 -49.92 -4.38
C GLU A 629 -2.79 -49.16 -5.70
N LEU A 630 -3.82 -49.17 -6.55
CA LEU A 630 -3.94 -48.27 -7.70
C LEU A 630 -3.98 -46.80 -7.27
N SER A 631 -4.80 -46.45 -6.27
CA SER A 631 -4.87 -45.08 -5.75
C SER A 631 -3.53 -44.57 -5.23
N ARG A 632 -2.78 -45.40 -4.47
CA ARG A 632 -1.43 -45.08 -3.98
C ARG A 632 -0.41 -44.95 -5.12
N GLN A 633 -0.51 -45.76 -6.17
CA GLN A 633 0.35 -45.64 -7.36
C GLN A 633 0.08 -44.33 -8.12
N HIS A 634 -1.19 -43.97 -8.33
CA HIS A 634 -1.57 -42.72 -9.00
C HIS A 634 -1.23 -41.46 -8.16
N ALA A 635 -1.37 -41.52 -6.83
CA ALA A 635 -0.91 -40.46 -5.94
C ALA A 635 0.61 -40.23 -6.04
N SER A 636 1.41 -41.30 -6.01
CA SER A 636 2.87 -41.22 -6.18
C SER A 636 3.28 -40.69 -7.56
N LEU A 637 2.52 -41.03 -8.60
CA LEU A 637 2.73 -40.53 -9.96
C LEU A 637 2.44 -39.02 -10.07
N ALA A 638 1.32 -38.56 -9.50
CA ALA A 638 0.94 -37.15 -9.47
C ALA A 638 1.93 -36.30 -8.66
N GLU A 639 2.37 -36.80 -7.50
CA GLU A 639 3.47 -36.19 -6.72
C GLU A 639 4.76 -36.10 -7.54
N GLY A 640 5.12 -37.16 -8.27
CA GLY A 640 6.28 -37.18 -9.17
C GLY A 640 6.22 -36.12 -10.26
N VAL A 641 5.03 -35.84 -10.82
CA VAL A 641 4.81 -34.76 -11.80
C VAL A 641 5.03 -33.39 -11.15
N VAL A 642 4.57 -33.15 -9.92
CA VAL A 642 4.81 -31.86 -9.23
C VAL A 642 6.27 -31.70 -8.80
N ARG A 643 6.95 -32.76 -8.34
CA ARG A 643 8.40 -32.70 -8.06
C ARG A 643 9.19 -32.42 -9.35
N LYS A 644 8.78 -33.00 -10.49
CA LYS A 644 9.36 -32.65 -11.80
C LYS A 644 9.08 -31.20 -12.17
N TRP A 645 7.86 -30.71 -11.97
CA TRP A 645 7.49 -29.32 -12.24
C TRP A 645 8.37 -28.35 -11.46
N GLN A 646 8.45 -28.50 -10.14
CA GLN A 646 9.27 -27.63 -9.28
C GLN A 646 10.77 -27.66 -9.67
N ASN A 647 11.29 -28.82 -10.07
CA ASN A 647 12.65 -28.94 -10.60
C ASN A 647 12.85 -28.28 -11.98
N VAL A 648 11.82 -28.26 -12.83
CA VAL A 648 11.83 -27.58 -14.13
C VAL A 648 11.67 -26.06 -13.96
N GLN A 649 10.84 -25.61 -13.02
CA GLN A 649 10.62 -24.20 -12.66
C GLN A 649 11.94 -23.53 -12.27
N SER A 650 12.72 -24.15 -11.37
CA SER A 650 14.03 -23.62 -10.94
C SER A 650 15.07 -23.59 -12.07
N GLN A 651 14.99 -24.49 -13.06
CA GLN A 651 15.85 -24.45 -14.25
C GLN A 651 15.40 -23.41 -15.28
N ALA A 652 14.10 -23.11 -15.37
CA ALA A 652 13.57 -22.09 -16.28
C ALA A 652 13.84 -20.65 -15.79
N PHE A 653 13.82 -20.44 -14.47
CA PHE A 653 14.10 -19.13 -13.85
C PHE A 653 15.54 -18.97 -13.35
N GLY A 654 16.28 -20.07 -13.18
CA GLY A 654 17.70 -20.07 -12.82
C GLY A 654 18.62 -19.58 -13.95
N PRO A 655 19.95 -19.55 -13.71
CA PRO A 655 20.91 -18.80 -14.53
C PRO A 655 21.05 -19.27 -15.99
N ASP A 656 20.68 -20.54 -16.28
CA ASP A 656 20.71 -21.10 -17.63
C ASP A 656 19.43 -20.84 -18.43
N HIS A 657 18.40 -20.21 -17.84
CA HIS A 657 17.09 -19.90 -18.44
C HIS A 657 16.54 -21.00 -19.37
N CYS A 658 16.41 -22.22 -18.85
CA CYS A 658 16.07 -23.41 -19.63
C CYS A 658 14.57 -23.51 -20.01
N LEU A 659 14.00 -22.47 -20.62
CA LEU A 659 12.60 -22.37 -21.04
C LEU A 659 12.08 -23.60 -21.80
N GLY A 660 12.90 -24.22 -22.65
CA GLY A 660 12.52 -25.42 -23.39
C GLY A 660 12.09 -26.60 -22.51
N LYS A 661 12.55 -26.67 -21.24
CA LYS A 661 12.17 -27.76 -20.32
C LYS A 661 10.74 -27.65 -19.80
N LEU A 662 10.11 -26.47 -19.88
CA LEU A 662 8.69 -26.28 -19.55
C LEU A 662 7.81 -27.25 -20.37
N THR A 663 8.18 -27.49 -21.63
CA THR A 663 7.47 -28.42 -22.52
C THR A 663 7.71 -29.90 -22.19
N GLU A 664 8.40 -30.25 -21.11
CA GLU A 664 8.53 -31.62 -20.62
C GLU A 664 7.57 -31.99 -19.47
N VAL A 665 6.80 -31.03 -18.95
CA VAL A 665 5.95 -31.24 -17.75
C VAL A 665 4.68 -30.38 -17.72
N LEU A 666 4.63 -29.27 -18.46
CA LEU A 666 3.44 -28.44 -18.60
C LEU A 666 2.72 -28.69 -19.93
N ASP A 667 1.43 -28.38 -19.98
CA ASP A 667 0.64 -28.22 -21.21
C ASP A 667 -0.37 -27.07 -21.09
N GLY A 668 -1.13 -26.79 -22.14
CA GLY A 668 -2.32 -25.93 -22.11
C GLY A 668 -2.08 -24.52 -21.57
N ARG A 669 -2.93 -24.07 -20.64
CA ARG A 669 -2.86 -22.73 -20.04
C ARG A 669 -1.58 -22.56 -19.20
N MET A 670 -1.24 -23.59 -18.42
CA MET A 670 -0.05 -23.61 -17.57
C MET A 670 1.23 -23.44 -18.41
N LEU A 671 1.39 -24.21 -19.49
CA LEU A 671 2.58 -24.11 -20.35
C LEU A 671 2.75 -22.70 -20.92
N LYS A 672 1.68 -22.09 -21.43
CA LYS A 672 1.74 -20.73 -21.98
C LYS A 672 2.16 -19.72 -20.90
N LEU A 673 1.41 -19.65 -19.80
CA LEU A 673 1.61 -18.66 -18.73
C LEU A 673 3.04 -18.69 -18.17
N TRP A 674 3.57 -19.88 -17.91
CA TRP A 674 4.91 -20.03 -17.33
C TRP A 674 6.03 -19.86 -18.37
N THR A 675 5.76 -20.08 -19.67
CA THR A 675 6.72 -19.75 -20.74
C THR A 675 6.81 -18.23 -20.94
N ASP A 676 5.68 -17.54 -21.00
CA ASP A 676 5.63 -16.08 -21.14
C ASP A 676 6.35 -15.41 -19.95
N ARG A 677 6.10 -15.87 -18.72
CA ARG A 677 6.76 -15.39 -17.49
C ARG A 677 8.27 -15.71 -17.45
N ALA A 678 8.69 -16.89 -17.87
CA ALA A 678 10.11 -17.24 -17.93
C ALA A 678 10.87 -16.38 -18.96
N ALA A 679 10.23 -16.05 -20.10
CA ALA A 679 10.79 -15.18 -21.11
C ALA A 679 10.93 -13.73 -20.63
N GLU A 680 9.97 -13.24 -19.83
CA GLU A 680 10.06 -11.92 -19.18
C GLU A 680 11.22 -11.87 -18.17
N ILE A 681 11.32 -12.86 -17.28
CA ILE A 681 12.38 -12.97 -16.27
C ILE A 681 13.78 -12.98 -16.93
N ALA A 682 13.97 -13.82 -17.97
CA ALA A 682 15.22 -13.88 -18.72
C ALA A 682 15.55 -12.57 -19.46
N LYS A 683 14.53 -11.85 -19.94
CA LYS A 683 14.68 -10.54 -20.61
C LYS A 683 15.05 -9.41 -19.64
N LEU A 684 14.62 -9.51 -18.38
CA LEU A 684 14.98 -8.56 -17.31
C LEU A 684 16.37 -8.84 -16.71
N GLY A 685 16.99 -9.99 -17.02
CA GLY A 685 18.26 -10.41 -16.43
C GLY A 685 18.14 -10.87 -14.97
N TRP A 686 16.93 -11.24 -14.56
CA TRP A 686 16.61 -11.72 -13.21
C TRP A 686 16.85 -13.22 -13.11
N VAL A 687 17.66 -13.64 -12.14
CA VAL A 687 17.93 -15.07 -11.88
C VAL A 687 17.30 -15.47 -10.54
N TYR A 688 16.42 -16.47 -10.54
CA TYR A 688 15.86 -17.02 -9.31
C TYR A 688 16.49 -18.38 -8.97
N ASP A 689 17.12 -18.47 -7.80
CA ASP A 689 17.50 -19.73 -7.18
C ASP A 689 16.32 -20.22 -6.34
N CYS A 690 15.55 -21.17 -6.91
CA CYS A 690 14.38 -21.79 -6.29
C CYS A 690 14.73 -23.22 -5.83
N MET A 691 14.63 -23.47 -4.52
CA MET A 691 14.86 -24.78 -3.92
C MET A 691 13.60 -25.26 -3.18
N LEU A 692 13.02 -26.37 -3.65
CA LEU A 692 11.94 -27.08 -2.96
C LEU A 692 12.48 -27.69 -1.65
N LEU A 693 11.90 -27.29 -0.52
CA LEU A 693 12.27 -27.75 0.83
C LEU A 693 11.35 -28.90 1.29
N ASP A 694 10.04 -28.77 1.06
CA ASP A 694 9.06 -29.84 1.25
C ASP A 694 7.93 -29.80 0.22
N LEU A 695 7.34 -30.96 -0.05
CA LEU A 695 6.10 -31.14 -0.80
C LEU A 695 5.27 -32.20 -0.08
N THR A 696 4.17 -31.76 0.52
CA THR A 696 3.17 -32.62 1.15
C THR A 696 1.94 -32.68 0.24
N VAL A 697 1.50 -33.89 -0.15
CA VAL A 697 0.27 -34.07 -0.92
C VAL A 697 -0.94 -34.07 0.02
N ASN A 698 -1.90 -33.20 -0.24
CA ASN A 698 -3.10 -33.00 0.58
C ASN A 698 -4.25 -33.90 0.10
N SER A 699 -4.50 -33.93 -1.21
CA SER A 699 -5.55 -34.75 -1.82
C SER A 699 -5.19 -35.14 -3.27
N VAL A 700 -5.69 -36.29 -3.73
CA VAL A 700 -5.56 -36.74 -5.12
C VAL A 700 -6.92 -37.28 -5.55
N THR A 701 -7.45 -36.79 -6.67
CA THR A 701 -8.72 -37.25 -7.24
C THR A 701 -8.55 -37.49 -8.73
N MET A 702 -8.83 -38.70 -9.19
CA MET A 702 -8.84 -39.03 -10.62
C MET A 702 -10.24 -38.91 -11.20
N SER A 703 -10.31 -38.51 -12.46
CA SER A 703 -11.52 -38.63 -13.28
C SER A 703 -11.80 -40.09 -13.62
N SER A 704 -13.07 -40.41 -13.91
CA SER A 704 -13.53 -41.75 -14.31
C SER A 704 -13.05 -42.19 -15.70
N ASP A 705 -12.34 -41.34 -16.42
CA ASP A 705 -11.65 -41.63 -17.68
C ASP A 705 -10.19 -42.11 -17.49
N GLU A 706 -9.64 -42.04 -16.27
CA GLU A 706 -8.24 -42.30 -15.92
C GLU A 706 -7.20 -41.43 -16.68
N GLN A 707 -7.64 -40.40 -17.41
CA GLN A 707 -6.81 -39.48 -18.20
C GLN A 707 -6.63 -38.12 -17.53
N HIS A 708 -7.51 -37.74 -16.60
CA HIS A 708 -7.41 -36.50 -15.81
C HIS A 708 -7.24 -36.78 -14.31
N THR A 709 -6.36 -36.03 -13.65
CA THR A 709 -6.10 -36.07 -12.20
C THR A 709 -6.03 -34.67 -11.63
N VAL A 710 -6.76 -34.41 -10.56
CA VAL A 710 -6.67 -33.19 -9.75
C VAL A 710 -5.87 -33.52 -8.50
N LEU A 711 -4.82 -32.74 -8.26
CA LEU A 711 -3.88 -32.91 -7.16
C LEU A 711 -3.84 -31.63 -6.32
N GLU A 712 -4.08 -31.74 -5.02
CA GLU A 712 -3.87 -30.63 -4.07
C GLU A 712 -2.64 -30.93 -3.23
N ALA A 713 -1.74 -29.95 -3.10
CA ALA A 713 -0.50 -30.10 -2.37
C ALA A 713 -0.11 -28.81 -1.61
N THR A 714 0.56 -29.00 -0.49
CA THR A 714 1.24 -27.94 0.26
C THR A 714 2.72 -27.94 -0.13
N ILE A 715 3.22 -26.82 -0.62
CA ILE A 715 4.59 -26.61 -1.09
C ILE A 715 5.31 -25.70 -0.11
N ASN A 716 6.55 -26.04 0.23
CA ASN A 716 7.47 -25.18 0.97
C ASN A 716 8.76 -25.05 0.15
N GLU A 717 9.10 -23.84 -0.28
CA GLU A 717 10.31 -23.56 -1.07
C GLU A 717 11.07 -22.34 -0.53
N SER A 718 12.38 -22.30 -0.75
CA SER A 718 13.18 -21.09 -0.58
C SER A 718 13.55 -20.50 -1.93
N ILE A 719 13.30 -19.20 -2.08
CA ILE A 719 13.55 -18.43 -3.30
C ILE A 719 14.54 -17.31 -2.99
N ALA A 720 15.63 -17.23 -3.75
CA ALA A 720 16.52 -16.07 -3.80
C ALA A 720 16.51 -15.48 -5.21
N LEU A 721 16.10 -14.21 -5.36
CA LEU A 721 16.30 -13.44 -6.58
C LEU A 721 17.73 -12.88 -6.59
N THR A 722 18.37 -12.88 -7.75
CA THR A 722 19.56 -12.10 -8.09
C THR A 722 19.21 -11.18 -9.25
N ASP A 723 19.28 -9.88 -9.02
CA ASP A 723 19.17 -8.83 -10.05
C ASP A 723 20.58 -8.26 -10.28
N ALA A 724 20.98 -8.08 -11.55
CA ALA A 724 22.26 -7.49 -11.92
C ALA A 724 22.32 -5.96 -11.71
N VAL A 725 21.17 -5.31 -11.52
CA VAL A 725 21.02 -3.86 -11.35
C VAL A 725 20.85 -3.46 -9.88
N HIS A 726 20.18 -4.30 -9.08
CA HIS A 726 19.85 -4.00 -7.68
C HIS A 726 20.37 -5.10 -6.72
N PRO A 727 21.13 -4.76 -5.66
CA PRO A 727 21.54 -5.73 -4.65
C PRO A 727 20.32 -6.35 -3.94
N THR A 728 20.11 -7.65 -4.10
CA THR A 728 18.90 -8.33 -3.63
C THR A 728 18.98 -8.80 -2.19
N SER A 729 17.81 -8.97 -1.56
CA SER A 729 17.66 -9.61 -0.26
C SER A 729 18.03 -11.09 -0.31
N GLY A 730 18.51 -11.63 0.82
CA GLY A 730 18.79 -13.06 0.98
C GLY A 730 17.57 -13.98 0.78
N PRO A 731 17.78 -15.31 0.74
CA PRO A 731 16.74 -16.29 0.43
C PRO A 731 15.53 -16.18 1.37
N LYS A 732 14.34 -16.12 0.76
CA LYS A 732 13.06 -16.10 1.47
C LYS A 732 12.39 -17.47 1.36
N THR A 733 12.06 -18.06 2.50
CA THR A 733 11.21 -19.28 2.55
C THR A 733 9.74 -18.89 2.45
N THR A 734 8.97 -19.65 1.67
CA THR A 734 7.52 -19.48 1.49
C THR A 734 6.82 -20.84 1.47
N THR A 735 5.77 -20.97 2.27
CA THR A 735 4.86 -22.12 2.26
C THR A 735 3.50 -21.71 1.71
N TYR A 736 2.93 -22.48 0.78
CA TYR A 736 1.62 -22.23 0.19
C TYR A 736 0.91 -23.52 -0.22
N SER A 737 -0.42 -23.48 -0.32
CA SER A 737 -1.24 -24.57 -0.84
C SER A 737 -1.61 -24.30 -2.30
N THR A 738 -1.67 -25.35 -3.12
CA THR A 738 -2.00 -25.23 -4.55
C THR A 738 -2.77 -26.46 -5.05
N ARG A 739 -3.65 -26.24 -6.03
CA ARG A 739 -4.42 -27.25 -6.74
C ARG A 739 -3.95 -27.27 -8.20
N TYR A 740 -3.40 -28.41 -8.64
CA TYR A 740 -2.99 -28.66 -10.02
C TYR A 740 -4.01 -29.54 -10.74
N GLU A 741 -4.25 -29.24 -12.02
CA GLU A 741 -4.99 -30.10 -12.94
C GLU A 741 -4.00 -30.74 -13.90
N ILE A 742 -3.91 -32.07 -13.85
CA ILE A 742 -2.92 -32.89 -14.56
C ILE A 742 -3.65 -33.78 -15.56
N SER A 743 -3.16 -33.87 -16.80
CA SER A 743 -3.72 -34.74 -17.84
C SER A 743 -2.67 -35.65 -18.46
N LEU A 744 -3.12 -36.79 -18.98
CA LEU A 744 -2.30 -37.74 -19.73
C LEU A 744 -2.22 -37.33 -21.21
N SER A 745 -1.02 -36.97 -21.68
CA SER A 745 -0.72 -36.72 -23.09
C SER A 745 -0.01 -37.92 -23.75
N ASP A 746 0.11 -37.90 -25.08
CA ASP A 746 0.95 -38.83 -25.86
C ASP A 746 2.43 -38.91 -25.40
N SER A 747 2.88 -37.92 -24.60
CA SER A 747 4.22 -37.80 -24.05
C SER A 747 4.30 -38.01 -22.52
N GLY A 748 3.21 -38.49 -21.91
CA GLY A 748 3.07 -38.70 -20.47
C GLY A 748 2.23 -37.63 -19.76
N TRP A 749 2.18 -37.71 -18.43
CA TRP A 749 1.39 -36.81 -17.59
C TRP A 749 1.97 -35.39 -17.55
N ARG A 750 1.10 -34.38 -17.71
CA ARG A 750 1.44 -32.95 -17.76
C ARG A 750 0.47 -32.11 -16.95
N ILE A 751 0.96 -31.05 -16.31
CA ILE A 751 0.12 -30.05 -15.64
C ILE A 751 -0.47 -29.12 -16.70
N THR A 752 -1.79 -29.16 -16.87
CA THR A 752 -2.55 -28.28 -17.79
C THR A 752 -2.99 -26.97 -17.15
N ASP A 753 -3.19 -26.98 -15.84
CA ASP A 753 -3.62 -25.81 -15.05
C ASP A 753 -3.15 -25.86 -13.60
N GLY A 754 -3.17 -24.72 -12.91
CA GLY A 754 -2.74 -24.61 -11.52
C GLY A 754 -3.24 -23.34 -10.83
N ALA A 755 -3.88 -23.50 -9.67
CA ALA A 755 -4.38 -22.41 -8.83
C ALA A 755 -3.73 -22.44 -7.44
N LEU A 756 -3.57 -21.27 -6.82
CA LEU A 756 -3.28 -21.18 -5.38
C LEU A 756 -4.56 -21.41 -4.58
N LEU A 757 -4.44 -22.10 -3.45
CA LEU A 757 -5.52 -22.28 -2.47
C LEU A 757 -5.28 -21.27 -1.33
N ILE A 758 -6.31 -20.47 -1.05
CA ILE A 758 -6.33 -19.40 -0.03
C ILE A 758 -6.96 -19.93 1.25
#